data_AF-A0A179I6C9-F1
#
_entry.id   AF-A0A179I6C9-F1
#
_cell.length_a   1.000
_cell.length_b   1.000
_cell.length_c   1.000
_cell.angle_alpha   90.00
_cell.angle_beta   90.00
_cell.angle_gamma   90.00
#
_symmetry.space_group_name_H-M   'P 1'
#
loop_
_entity.id
_entity.type
_entity.pdbx_description
1 polymer ?
#
loop_
_entity_poly.entity_id
_entity_poly.type
_entity_poly.pdbx_seq_one_letter_code
_entity_poly.pdbx_strand_id
1 'polypeptide(L)'
;MGAQFLVLTFVAAAASAANLKANDVGANFIFDQDRVIEQCDVLASEKLGTGNYTYCSLDPGWSAGYYGDEHGRIIYDDSKFDIPKLADHLHAQGLKLGLYVVPGAFQADLNKTILGTDTKIGDVCSGDEGLARCIFDYTRPEVQTWHDSVVKQFADWGADLIKLDYITPGSPDNGQKLPADQSAAVPAWRTAILRSGRPMRLDISWKLDRSPSYFSLWNANAESMRSDQDINNSVASTLVAWATVQRAIENYRQWIVAALDVFSDEDSKLRVRPDLDNLYAGNAASITGVSDAQRRTIMTHWITAGANLITGSDLTRLDHLGLELLTNKNALAVADFAATYPVQSRNPGTGGQDAKQLQAWIAGPEPTSGRAVVVLANYGPDRGQGGFGSAAAGRQKVSATWEDLGLDGNRAYKVTNVWTSEKQTTGEQGLWADLDEGESTLLWPSPDDLEAAFQKIAVGCPLASSDSTQQSDTIYNIITTYHRLLEQHPNLVALLGDSSNGEFALFLPVNSAWEEAPGRLVDAADAGVLAMHISAHFIDEAYLRSMTNVPTVHEPETSNGPQVFPIRIAEDGWTVDGAGRFTQPSIRASNGIIYCIDRVILPPASLRDVLRARGSYATLLRAMQVSGFDEEELATQRGRGGTLFAPSDQAFASLGPDALQFLTEDDEGKLYLKALLKLHFCPDNTFYTNLIWPKNNSGARRTSADRDQVYKGKMGMELSSALQGEDGASKLAVSITRYMSCITMAVNSALVVEQDIGGNDGVAQGIQDVLLPRGTVGKGSQDVVGKIKAALQPFL
;
A
#
# COMPACT_ATOMS: atom_id res chain seq x y z
N MET A 1 -18.70 12.50 -5.52
CA MET A 1 -17.82 13.34 -4.69
C MET A 1 -16.91 12.40 -3.92
N GLY A 2 -15.67 12.24 -4.41
CA GLY A 2 -14.78 11.14 -4.02
C GLY A 2 -14.03 11.43 -2.72
N ALA A 3 -14.01 10.43 -1.85
CA ALA A 3 -13.21 10.38 -0.63
C ALA A 3 -11.71 10.32 -1.01
N GLN A 4 -11.02 11.47 -0.98
CA GLN A 4 -9.57 11.50 -0.78
C GLN A 4 -9.31 11.19 0.70
N PHE A 5 -9.11 9.93 1.05
CA PHE A 5 -8.63 9.54 2.36
C PHE A 5 -7.52 8.50 2.19
N LEU A 6 -6.29 8.97 2.33
CA LEU A 6 -5.10 8.33 2.95
C LEU A 6 -3.86 9.02 2.35
N VAL A 7 -3.47 10.14 2.95
CA VAL A 7 -2.10 10.63 2.83
C VAL A 7 -1.43 10.26 4.14
N LEU A 8 -0.51 9.29 4.07
CA LEU A 8 0.49 9.08 5.11
C LEU A 8 1.17 10.41 5.36
N THR A 9 1.08 10.88 6.59
CA THR A 9 1.66 12.15 6.97
C THR A 9 2.79 11.85 7.95
N PHE A 10 3.89 11.33 7.40
CA PHE A 10 5.16 11.27 8.10
C PHE A 10 5.64 12.71 8.35
N VAL A 11 5.33 13.24 9.53
CA VAL A 11 5.86 14.53 10.00
C VAL A 11 7.20 14.22 10.62
N ALA A 12 8.32 14.64 10.02
CA ALA A 12 9.62 14.49 10.67
C ALA A 12 10.57 15.63 10.36
N ALA A 13 10.57 16.60 11.25
CA ALA A 13 11.75 17.15 11.90
C ALA A 13 11.19 18.24 12.80
N ALA A 14 11.06 18.02 14.10
CA ALA A 14 10.97 19.15 15.01
C ALA A 14 12.41 19.60 15.23
N ALA A 15 12.87 20.59 14.46
CA ALA A 15 14.07 21.29 14.82
C ALA A 15 13.71 22.10 16.07
N SER A 16 13.99 21.54 17.25
CA SER A 16 13.80 22.23 18.52
C SER A 16 15.15 22.63 19.07
N ALA A 17 15.20 23.84 19.63
CA ALA A 17 16.39 24.32 20.34
C ALA A 17 16.80 23.36 21.47
N ALA A 18 15.87 22.57 22.03
CA ALA A 18 16.17 21.58 23.06
C ALA A 18 16.84 20.31 22.51
N ASN A 19 16.37 19.78 21.38
CA ASN A 19 16.93 18.58 20.74
C ASN A 19 18.36 18.80 20.26
N LEU A 20 18.60 19.96 19.65
CA LEU A 20 19.91 20.30 19.11
C LEU A 20 20.90 20.76 20.20
N LYS A 21 20.42 21.33 21.32
CA LYS A 21 21.24 21.61 22.52
C LYS A 21 21.74 20.36 23.25
N ALA A 22 21.00 19.25 23.22
CA ALA A 22 21.46 18.00 23.84
C ALA A 22 22.65 17.37 23.08
N ASN A 23 22.77 17.64 21.78
CA ASN A 23 23.76 17.05 20.89
C ASN A 23 25.10 17.79 20.88
N ASP A 24 25.09 19.06 21.27
CA ASP A 24 26.26 19.91 21.42
C ASP A 24 26.36 20.28 22.90
N VAL A 25 27.06 19.45 23.69
CA VAL A 25 27.44 19.78 25.07
C VAL A 25 28.48 20.91 25.00
N GLY A 26 28.03 22.11 24.63
CA GLY A 26 28.83 23.28 24.30
C GLY A 26 27.91 24.46 23.97
N ALA A 27 28.21 25.63 24.53
CA ALA A 27 27.35 26.82 24.54
C ALA A 27 27.11 27.53 23.17
N ASN A 28 27.27 26.83 22.04
CA ASN A 28 27.43 27.46 20.72
C ASN A 28 26.37 27.06 19.67
N PHE A 29 25.40 26.18 19.97
CA PHE A 29 24.31 25.89 19.02
C PHE A 29 23.35 27.09 18.89
N ILE A 30 23.12 27.53 17.65
CA ILE A 30 22.18 28.59 17.29
C ILE A 30 21.03 27.96 16.50
N PHE A 31 19.79 28.18 16.96
CA PHE A 31 18.59 27.79 16.24
C PHE A 31 18.24 28.88 15.22
N ASP A 32 18.73 28.71 13.99
CA ASP A 32 18.54 29.63 12.87
C ASP A 32 18.20 28.87 11.57
N GLN A 33 17.91 29.62 10.51
CA GLN A 33 17.52 29.07 9.21
C GLN A 33 18.55 28.14 8.60
N ASP A 34 19.85 28.48 8.67
CA ASP A 34 20.91 27.69 8.04
C ASP A 34 21.01 26.31 8.69
N ARG A 35 20.88 26.22 10.02
CA ARG A 35 20.93 24.92 10.72
C ARG A 35 19.67 24.10 10.54
N VAL A 36 18.53 24.75 10.36
CA VAL A 36 17.30 24.04 9.97
C VAL A 36 17.43 23.46 8.56
N ILE A 37 17.95 24.24 7.61
CA ILE A 37 18.18 23.78 6.24
C ILE A 37 19.12 22.56 6.24
N GLU A 38 20.21 22.60 7.00
CA GLU A 38 21.15 21.48 7.10
C GLU A 38 20.47 20.17 7.54
N GLN A 39 19.57 20.23 8.53
CA GLN A 39 18.82 19.06 8.99
C GLN A 39 17.80 18.60 7.93
N CYS A 40 17.06 19.53 7.34
CA CYS A 40 15.97 19.22 6.43
C CYS A 40 16.45 18.81 5.02
N ASP A 41 17.64 19.23 4.59
CA ASP A 41 18.29 18.70 3.39
C ASP A 41 18.65 17.21 3.55
N VAL A 42 19.02 16.76 4.75
CA VAL A 42 19.20 15.32 5.02
C VAL A 42 17.88 14.58 4.92
N LEU A 43 16.78 15.19 5.37
CA LEU A 43 15.43 14.62 5.25
C LEU A 43 15.01 14.43 3.79
N ALA A 44 15.30 15.41 2.93
CA ALA A 44 14.99 15.34 1.51
C ALA A 44 15.92 14.39 0.73
N SER A 45 17.10 14.08 1.29
CA SER A 45 18.08 13.23 0.63
C SER A 45 17.60 11.78 0.48
N GLU A 46 18.15 11.07 -0.52
CA GLU A 46 17.89 9.64 -0.73
C GLU A 46 18.24 8.77 0.50
N LYS A 47 19.07 9.29 1.42
CA LYS A 47 19.50 8.60 2.64
C LYS A 47 18.30 8.13 3.48
N LEU A 48 17.26 8.95 3.62
CA LEU A 48 16.06 8.59 4.40
C LEU A 48 14.91 8.02 3.56
N GLY A 49 15.16 7.83 2.26
CA GLY A 49 14.17 7.39 1.29
C GLY A 49 13.21 8.52 0.90
N THR A 50 13.25 8.92 -0.37
CA THR A 50 12.43 10.00 -0.92
C THR A 50 10.94 9.75 -0.64
N GLY A 51 10.28 10.70 0.02
CA GLY A 51 8.84 10.65 0.31
C GLY A 51 8.44 9.93 1.60
N ASN A 52 9.39 9.30 2.32
CA ASN A 52 9.11 8.68 3.62
C ASN A 52 8.93 9.69 4.75
N TYR A 53 9.45 10.90 4.61
CA TYR A 53 9.30 11.97 5.59
C TYR A 53 9.09 13.28 4.84
N THR A 54 8.13 14.09 5.28
CA THR A 54 7.56 15.14 4.42
C THR A 54 7.48 16.52 5.05
N TYR A 55 7.67 16.67 6.36
CA TYR A 55 7.58 17.96 7.05
C TYR A 55 8.87 18.29 7.77
N CYS A 56 9.36 19.50 7.57
CA CYS A 56 10.34 20.19 8.39
C CYS A 56 9.58 21.19 9.29
N SER A 57 9.44 20.87 10.58
CA SER A 57 8.68 21.64 11.56
C SER A 57 9.61 22.42 12.50
N LEU A 58 9.35 23.71 12.64
CA LEU A 58 10.04 24.56 13.60
C LEU A 58 9.32 24.47 14.95
N ASP A 59 10.03 24.02 15.98
CA ASP A 59 9.55 24.04 17.38
C ASP A 59 9.76 25.47 17.98
N PRO A 60 9.51 25.76 19.28
CA PRO A 60 9.64 27.10 19.82
C PRO A 60 11.02 27.73 19.54
N GLY A 61 11.00 29.02 19.18
CA GLY A 61 12.21 29.82 18.95
C GLY A 61 12.30 30.47 17.57
N TRP A 62 11.40 30.14 16.64
CA TRP A 62 11.33 30.76 15.31
C TRP A 62 10.61 32.11 15.30
N SER A 63 9.65 32.32 16.21
CA SER A 63 8.85 33.53 16.29
C SER A 63 9.45 34.59 17.20
N ALA A 64 9.05 35.85 17.02
CA ALA A 64 9.20 36.87 18.05
C ALA A 64 8.54 36.36 19.36
N GLY A 65 9.21 36.58 20.49
CA GLY A 65 8.81 35.96 21.76
C GLY A 65 7.75 36.72 22.55
N TYR A 66 7.56 38.02 22.29
CA TYR A 66 6.79 38.89 23.19
C TYR A 66 5.90 39.93 22.49
N TYR A 67 5.95 40.02 21.16
CA TYR A 67 5.21 41.02 20.39
C TYR A 67 4.95 40.52 18.97
N GLY A 68 3.86 41.01 18.39
CA GLY A 68 3.48 40.80 17.00
C GLY A 68 3.70 42.05 16.15
N ASP A 69 3.20 42.01 14.91
CA ASP A 69 3.19 43.18 14.01
C ASP A 69 2.25 44.30 14.50
N GLU A 70 2.01 45.32 13.68
CA GLU A 70 1.14 46.47 14.00
C GLU A 70 -0.31 46.11 14.33
N HIS A 71 -0.75 44.89 13.97
CA HIS A 71 -2.07 44.32 14.26
C HIS A 71 -2.03 43.21 15.31
N GLY A 72 -0.86 42.97 15.92
CA GLY A 72 -0.64 41.92 16.91
C GLY A 72 -0.72 40.51 16.33
N ARG A 73 -0.39 40.34 15.04
CA ARG A 73 -0.22 39.01 14.42
C ARG A 73 1.16 38.47 14.73
N ILE A 74 1.29 37.14 14.84
CA ILE A 74 2.53 36.46 15.17
C ILE A 74 3.54 36.63 14.02
N ILE A 75 4.74 37.14 14.33
CA ILE A 75 5.83 37.35 13.37
C ILE A 75 7.02 36.42 13.64
N TYR A 76 7.78 36.08 12.60
CA TYR A 76 9.07 35.39 12.77
C TYR A 76 10.16 36.33 13.29
N ASP A 77 11.16 35.78 13.96
CA ASP A 77 12.38 36.52 14.34
C ASP A 77 13.26 36.67 13.09
N ASP A 78 13.19 37.84 12.47
CA ASP A 78 13.88 38.16 11.20
C ASP A 78 15.41 38.19 11.32
N SER A 79 15.95 38.19 12.54
CA SER A 79 17.39 38.02 12.78
C SER A 79 17.87 36.58 12.64
N LYS A 80 16.95 35.60 12.66
CA LYS A 80 17.25 34.16 12.61
C LYS A 80 16.63 33.46 11.40
N PHE A 81 15.47 33.92 10.94
CA PHE A 81 14.67 33.25 9.92
C PHE A 81 14.13 34.21 8.87
N ASP A 82 14.06 33.73 7.63
CA ASP A 82 13.26 34.26 6.54
C ASP A 82 12.26 33.16 6.15
N ILE A 83 11.15 33.08 6.89
CA ILE A 83 10.21 31.95 6.79
C ILE A 83 9.69 31.71 5.36
N PRO A 84 9.32 32.74 4.57
CA PRO A 84 8.96 32.55 3.16
C PRO A 84 10.06 31.87 2.35
N LYS A 85 11.32 32.31 2.50
CA LYS A 85 12.45 31.67 1.78
C LYS A 85 12.72 30.25 2.26
N LEU A 86 12.56 29.98 3.56
CA LEU A 86 12.67 28.62 4.09
C LEU A 86 11.58 27.72 3.51
N ALA A 87 10.32 28.20 3.43
CA ALA A 87 9.23 27.46 2.80
C ALA A 87 9.53 27.15 1.33
N ASP A 88 9.97 28.15 0.56
CA ASP A 88 10.36 27.97 -0.85
C ASP A 88 11.46 26.92 -1.01
N HIS A 89 12.49 26.95 -0.15
CA HIS A 89 13.58 25.97 -0.14
C HIS A 89 13.07 24.56 0.13
N LEU A 90 12.22 24.38 1.15
CA LEU A 90 11.65 23.09 1.51
C LEU A 90 10.72 22.55 0.41
N HIS A 91 9.84 23.39 -0.13
CA HIS A 91 8.91 23.02 -1.20
C HIS A 91 9.64 22.63 -2.48
N ALA A 92 10.75 23.28 -2.82
CA ALA A 92 11.59 22.93 -3.96
C ALA A 92 12.16 21.50 -3.87
N GLN A 93 12.27 20.96 -2.66
CA GLN A 93 12.72 19.58 -2.39
C GLN A 93 11.57 18.60 -2.12
N GLY A 94 10.31 19.05 -2.26
CA GLY A 94 9.12 18.24 -1.97
C GLY A 94 8.82 18.06 -0.47
N LEU A 95 9.52 18.80 0.41
CA LEU A 95 9.20 18.89 1.83
C LEU A 95 8.14 19.96 2.09
N LYS A 96 7.67 20.02 3.33
CA LYS A 96 6.63 20.93 3.82
C LYS A 96 7.09 21.65 5.08
N LEU A 97 6.64 22.87 5.31
CA LEU A 97 7.00 23.67 6.47
C LEU A 97 5.97 23.52 7.60
N GLY A 98 6.43 23.24 8.82
CA GLY A 98 5.62 23.29 10.04
C GLY A 98 6.02 24.43 10.97
N LEU A 99 5.04 25.06 11.63
CA LEU A 99 5.26 26.15 12.58
C LEU A 99 4.62 25.83 13.93
N TYR A 100 5.43 25.92 14.99
CA TYR A 100 4.97 25.87 16.37
C TYR A 100 4.28 27.17 16.78
N VAL A 101 3.16 27.07 17.52
CA VAL A 101 2.39 28.22 18.00
C VAL A 101 1.89 27.98 19.42
N VAL A 102 1.99 29.01 20.25
CA VAL A 102 1.23 29.11 21.50
C VAL A 102 -0.06 29.89 21.23
N PRO A 103 -1.23 29.42 21.69
CA PRO A 103 -2.51 30.12 21.54
C PRO A 103 -2.46 31.58 21.97
N GLY A 104 -3.24 32.43 21.30
CA GLY A 104 -3.44 33.82 21.72
C GLY A 104 -2.47 34.86 21.13
N ALA A 105 -2.93 36.11 21.13
CA ALA A 105 -2.07 37.27 20.84
C ALA A 105 -1.12 37.57 22.01
N PHE A 106 -0.10 38.39 21.80
CA PHE A 106 0.82 38.76 22.88
C PHE A 106 0.21 39.78 23.84
N GLN A 107 0.55 39.68 25.13
CA GLN A 107 0.18 40.66 26.16
C GLN A 107 0.73 42.07 25.86
N ALA A 108 1.86 42.18 25.16
CA ALA A 108 2.39 43.49 24.76
C ALA A 108 1.53 44.19 23.69
N ASP A 109 0.65 43.45 23.02
CA ASP A 109 -0.13 43.93 21.88
C ASP A 109 -1.55 44.33 22.23
N LEU A 110 -1.93 44.36 23.52
CA LEU A 110 -3.31 44.66 23.95
C LEU A 110 -3.88 45.97 23.40
N ASN A 111 -3.02 46.97 23.14
CA ASN A 111 -3.43 48.26 22.58
C ASN A 111 -3.53 48.29 21.04
N LYS A 112 -3.06 47.25 20.36
CA LYS A 112 -3.11 47.13 18.89
C LYS A 112 -4.51 46.70 18.44
N THR A 113 -4.88 47.13 17.25
CA THR A 113 -6.19 46.87 16.65
C THR A 113 -6.12 45.61 15.80
N ILE A 114 -7.06 44.69 16.01
CA ILE A 114 -7.17 43.45 15.22
C ILE A 114 -7.44 43.83 13.76
N LEU A 115 -6.62 43.30 12.85
CA LEU A 115 -6.72 43.58 11.42
C LEU A 115 -8.14 43.34 10.89
N GLY A 116 -8.69 44.33 10.19
CA GLY A 116 -10.04 44.26 9.62
C GLY A 116 -11.18 44.57 10.61
N THR A 117 -10.86 45.08 11.80
CA THR A 117 -11.83 45.48 12.82
C THR A 117 -11.45 46.82 13.46
N ASP A 118 -12.34 47.40 14.27
CA ASP A 118 -12.04 48.54 15.16
C ASP A 118 -11.75 48.09 16.63
N THR A 119 -11.65 46.77 16.86
CA THR A 119 -11.51 46.18 18.20
C THR A 119 -10.05 46.03 18.58
N LYS A 120 -9.70 46.46 19.80
CA LYS A 120 -8.36 46.23 20.33
C LYS A 120 -8.23 44.82 20.85
N ILE A 121 -7.03 44.26 20.81
CA ILE A 121 -6.76 42.92 21.38
C ILE A 121 -7.16 42.87 22.86
N GLY A 122 -6.92 43.95 23.61
CA GLY A 122 -7.31 44.06 25.02
C GLY A 122 -8.83 44.00 25.28
N ASP A 123 -9.67 44.31 24.29
CA ASP A 123 -11.13 44.28 24.44
C ASP A 123 -11.71 42.86 24.36
N VAL A 124 -10.90 41.91 23.89
CA VAL A 124 -11.24 40.48 23.77
C VAL A 124 -10.30 39.59 24.61
N CYS A 125 -9.49 40.20 25.48
CA CYS A 125 -8.52 39.53 26.32
C CYS A 125 -8.98 39.48 27.78
N SER A 126 -9.07 38.29 28.37
CA SER A 126 -9.48 38.11 29.76
C SER A 126 -8.33 37.89 30.75
N GLY A 127 -7.08 37.81 30.29
CA GLY A 127 -5.92 37.62 31.15
C GLY A 127 -4.68 37.13 30.42
N ASP A 128 -3.63 36.81 31.20
CA ASP A 128 -2.38 36.20 30.75
C ASP A 128 -2.37 34.70 31.11
N GLU A 129 -2.12 33.85 30.12
CA GLU A 129 -1.99 32.39 30.29
C GLU A 129 -0.61 31.97 30.83
N GLY A 130 0.25 32.92 31.19
CA GLY A 130 1.55 32.67 31.80
C GLY A 130 2.72 32.61 30.81
N LEU A 131 2.43 32.64 29.51
CA LEU A 131 3.40 32.62 28.41
C LEU A 131 3.49 33.96 27.65
N ALA A 132 3.12 35.07 28.31
CA ALA A 132 2.97 36.41 27.71
C ALA A 132 1.92 36.44 26.59
N ARG A 133 0.89 35.62 26.72
CA ARG A 133 -0.15 35.39 25.72
C ARG A 133 -1.52 35.70 26.29
N CYS A 134 -2.41 36.14 25.41
CA CYS A 134 -3.75 36.55 25.75
C CYS A 134 -4.68 35.34 25.86
N ILE A 135 -5.37 35.24 27.00
CA ILE A 135 -6.54 34.36 27.12
C ILE A 135 -7.69 35.04 26.36
N PHE A 136 -7.99 34.56 25.16
CA PHE A 136 -9.06 35.11 24.34
C PHE A 136 -10.47 34.72 24.83
N ASP A 137 -11.40 35.66 24.73
CA ASP A 137 -12.84 35.39 24.83
C ASP A 137 -13.38 34.88 23.48
N TYR A 138 -13.40 33.56 23.30
CA TYR A 138 -13.88 32.92 22.07
C TYR A 138 -15.39 33.11 21.77
N THR A 139 -16.15 33.79 22.64
CA THR A 139 -17.53 34.19 22.32
C THR A 139 -17.60 35.42 21.41
N ARG A 140 -16.48 36.15 21.28
CA ARG A 140 -16.36 37.38 20.49
C ARG A 140 -15.97 37.06 19.04
N PRO A 141 -16.76 37.45 18.02
CA PRO A 141 -16.45 37.14 16.61
C PRO A 141 -15.13 37.77 16.12
N GLU A 142 -14.67 38.84 16.75
CA GLU A 142 -13.41 39.53 16.44
C GLU A 142 -12.19 38.64 16.75
N VAL A 143 -12.30 37.70 17.70
CA VAL A 143 -11.26 36.70 17.98
C VAL A 143 -11.06 35.78 16.78
N GLN A 144 -12.13 35.33 16.12
CA GLN A 144 -11.99 34.55 14.88
C GLN A 144 -11.34 35.38 13.78
N THR A 145 -11.65 36.68 13.70
CA THR A 145 -11.02 37.58 12.72
C THR A 145 -9.51 37.69 12.94
N TRP A 146 -9.06 37.72 14.20
CA TRP A 146 -7.62 37.66 14.53
C TRP A 146 -7.00 36.34 14.04
N HIS A 147 -7.62 35.19 14.33
CA HIS A 147 -7.13 33.88 13.89
C HIS A 147 -7.04 33.79 12.36
N ASP A 148 -8.10 34.23 11.66
CA ASP A 148 -8.16 34.27 10.19
C ASP A 148 -6.99 35.11 9.64
N SER A 149 -6.66 36.24 10.28
CA SER A 149 -5.56 37.12 9.86
C SER A 149 -4.16 36.52 10.06
N VAL A 150 -3.95 35.79 11.17
CA VAL A 150 -2.67 35.13 11.49
C VAL A 150 -2.46 33.92 10.59
N VAL A 151 -3.48 33.08 10.42
CA VAL A 151 -3.37 31.89 9.58
C VAL A 151 -3.27 32.27 8.10
N LYS A 152 -3.93 33.34 7.66
CA LYS A 152 -3.69 33.88 6.32
C LYS A 152 -2.23 34.31 6.13
N GLN A 153 -1.62 34.97 7.12
CA GLN A 153 -0.21 35.34 7.06
C GLN A 153 0.69 34.11 6.95
N PHE A 154 0.43 33.05 7.72
CA PHE A 154 1.17 31.78 7.63
C PHE A 154 0.99 31.11 6.26
N ALA A 155 -0.22 31.17 5.70
CA ALA A 155 -0.49 30.68 4.36
C ALA A 155 0.30 31.46 3.29
N ASP A 156 0.37 32.79 3.43
CA ASP A 156 1.15 33.67 2.55
C ASP A 156 2.67 33.40 2.67
N TRP A 157 3.15 32.92 3.81
CA TRP A 157 4.53 32.46 4.00
C TRP A 157 4.80 31.03 3.53
N GLY A 158 3.77 30.28 3.13
CA GLY A 158 3.93 28.90 2.67
C GLY A 158 3.93 27.83 3.78
N ALA A 159 3.41 28.10 4.96
CA ALA A 159 3.28 27.08 6.01
C ALA A 159 2.30 25.95 5.59
N ASP A 160 2.59 24.72 6.01
CA ASP A 160 1.82 23.51 5.69
C ASP A 160 1.32 22.78 6.94
N LEU A 161 1.88 23.09 8.11
CA LEU A 161 1.52 22.51 9.39
C LEU A 161 1.59 23.58 10.47
N ILE A 162 0.62 23.53 11.39
CA ILE A 162 0.62 24.30 12.63
C ILE A 162 0.60 23.30 13.78
N LYS A 163 1.61 23.37 14.65
CA LYS A 163 1.63 22.65 15.94
C LYS A 163 1.21 23.63 17.02
N LEU A 164 -0.01 23.48 17.52
CA LEU A 164 -0.58 24.32 18.56
C LEU A 164 -0.33 23.69 19.93
N ASP A 165 0.49 24.34 20.75
CA ASP A 165 0.96 23.79 22.01
C ASP A 165 0.26 24.39 23.23
N TYR A 166 0.48 23.81 24.41
CA TYR A 166 -0.13 24.23 25.67
C TYR A 166 -1.67 24.21 25.70
N ILE A 167 -2.31 23.45 24.82
CA ILE A 167 -3.76 23.32 24.78
C ILE A 167 -4.28 22.63 26.04
N THR A 168 -5.21 23.29 26.73
CA THR A 168 -5.95 22.75 27.87
C THR A 168 -7.40 22.41 27.45
N PRO A 169 -8.10 21.53 28.18
CA PRO A 169 -7.69 20.85 29.42
C PRO A 169 -6.71 19.68 29.21
N GLY A 170 -6.08 19.29 30.31
CA GLY A 170 -5.16 18.14 30.40
C GLY A 170 -3.70 18.52 30.49
N SER A 171 -3.25 19.48 29.67
CA SER A 171 -1.84 19.89 29.66
C SER A 171 -1.41 20.31 31.06
N PRO A 172 -0.37 19.67 31.65
CA PRO A 172 -0.06 19.84 33.06
C PRO A 172 0.49 21.23 33.35
N ASP A 173 0.28 21.70 34.58
CA ASP A 173 0.96 22.89 35.11
C ASP A 173 2.44 22.54 35.34
N ASN A 174 3.30 22.86 34.36
CA ASN A 174 4.76 22.76 34.49
C ASN A 174 5.37 24.06 35.04
N GLY A 175 4.73 24.63 36.06
CA GLY A 175 5.02 25.97 36.55
C GLY A 175 4.47 27.08 35.65
N GLN A 176 3.63 26.73 34.68
CA GLN A 176 2.97 27.65 33.75
C GLN A 176 1.53 27.86 34.18
N LYS A 177 1.09 29.11 34.26
CA LYS A 177 -0.27 29.47 34.70
C LYS A 177 -1.30 29.35 33.58
N LEU A 178 -1.42 28.14 33.03
CA LEU A 178 -2.36 27.85 31.96
C LEU A 178 -3.81 27.98 32.47
N PRO A 179 -4.74 28.53 31.68
CA PRO A 179 -6.15 28.47 32.02
C PRO A 179 -6.67 27.03 31.99
N ALA A 180 -7.69 26.77 32.80
CA ALA A 180 -8.24 25.44 32.98
C ALA A 180 -8.77 24.81 31.67
N ASP A 181 -9.31 25.64 30.77
CA ASP A 181 -9.86 25.21 29.49
C ASP A 181 -9.63 26.27 28.40
N GLN A 182 -8.92 25.89 27.35
CA GLN A 182 -8.67 26.64 26.13
C GLN A 182 -9.09 25.86 24.88
N SER A 183 -9.93 24.86 25.05
CA SER A 183 -10.31 23.93 24.00
C SER A 183 -10.94 24.63 22.77
N ALA A 184 -11.57 25.79 22.98
CA ALA A 184 -12.11 26.65 21.92
C ALA A 184 -11.05 27.21 20.94
N ALA A 185 -9.77 27.22 21.31
CA ALA A 185 -8.68 27.59 20.41
C ALA A 185 -8.61 26.65 19.20
N VAL A 186 -8.73 25.34 19.42
CA VAL A 186 -8.57 24.34 18.36
C VAL A 186 -9.56 24.51 17.20
N PRO A 187 -10.89 24.62 17.41
CA PRO A 187 -11.83 24.89 16.32
C PRO A 187 -11.65 26.30 15.69
N ALA A 188 -11.16 27.29 16.44
CA ALA A 188 -10.88 28.62 15.89
C ALA A 188 -9.70 28.60 14.89
N TRP A 189 -8.60 27.94 15.27
CA TRP A 189 -7.46 27.68 14.37
C TRP A 189 -7.87 26.82 13.18
N ARG A 190 -8.66 25.76 13.39
CA ARG A 190 -9.19 24.92 12.32
C ARG A 190 -10.02 25.73 11.31
N THR A 191 -10.90 26.60 11.80
CA THR A 191 -11.74 27.47 10.97
C THR A 191 -10.88 28.43 10.15
N ALA A 192 -9.87 29.04 10.79
CA ALA A 192 -8.95 29.95 10.11
C ALA A 192 -8.12 29.25 9.03
N ILE A 193 -7.66 28.02 9.27
CA ILE A 193 -6.99 27.18 8.26
C ILE A 193 -7.90 26.96 7.05
N LEU A 194 -9.15 26.55 7.27
CA LEU A 194 -10.10 26.31 6.19
C LEU A 194 -10.40 27.58 5.37
N ARG A 195 -10.40 28.75 6.01
CA ARG A 195 -10.64 30.06 5.36
C ARG A 195 -9.42 30.64 4.66
N SER A 196 -8.22 30.20 5.02
CA SER A 196 -6.97 30.74 4.46
C SER A 196 -6.77 30.45 2.97
N GLY A 197 -7.44 29.40 2.45
CA GLY A 197 -7.27 28.92 1.07
C GLY A 197 -6.02 28.06 0.85
N ARG A 198 -5.16 27.87 1.86
CA ARG A 198 -4.02 26.94 1.83
C ARG A 198 -4.29 25.74 2.74
N PRO A 199 -4.21 24.49 2.25
CA PRO A 199 -4.29 23.32 3.11
C PRO A 199 -3.15 23.33 4.14
N MET A 200 -3.48 23.38 5.42
CA MET A 200 -2.55 23.23 6.52
C MET A 200 -3.03 22.14 7.47
N ARG A 201 -2.09 21.34 7.95
CA ARG A 201 -2.31 20.35 9.00
C ARG A 201 -2.32 21.03 10.37
N LEU A 202 -3.18 20.60 11.29
CA LEU A 202 -3.24 21.08 12.67
C LEU A 202 -2.94 19.93 13.65
N ASP A 203 -1.79 20.03 14.31
CA ASP A 203 -1.39 19.12 15.39
C ASP A 203 -1.52 19.85 16.73
N ILE A 204 -2.05 19.19 17.76
CA ILE A 204 -2.28 19.80 19.07
C ILE A 204 -1.48 19.09 20.18
N SER A 205 -0.94 19.90 21.08
CA SER A 205 -0.02 19.56 22.17
C SER A 205 -0.47 20.37 23.40
N TRP A 206 -0.31 19.96 24.66
CA TRP A 206 0.78 19.18 25.23
C TRP A 206 0.40 17.80 25.78
N LYS A 207 -0.42 17.70 26.82
CA LYS A 207 -0.92 16.39 27.30
C LYS A 207 -2.43 16.49 27.45
N LEU A 208 -3.15 16.32 26.35
CA LEU A 208 -4.55 16.73 26.31
C LEU A 208 -5.46 15.77 27.10
N ASP A 209 -6.56 16.33 27.59
CA ASP A 209 -7.62 15.57 28.23
C ASP A 209 -8.25 14.58 27.24
N ARG A 210 -8.52 13.37 27.72
CA ARG A 210 -9.05 12.25 26.92
C ARG A 210 -10.45 11.83 27.35
N SER A 211 -11.13 12.61 28.18
CA SER A 211 -12.53 12.35 28.49
C SER A 211 -13.36 12.42 27.21
N PRO A 212 -14.49 11.68 27.11
CA PRO A 212 -15.23 11.53 25.86
C PRO A 212 -15.59 12.86 25.17
N SER A 213 -15.92 13.91 25.92
CA SER A 213 -16.27 15.22 25.37
C SER A 213 -15.10 15.91 24.68
N TYR A 214 -13.94 15.97 25.34
CA TYR A 214 -12.76 16.64 24.77
C TYR A 214 -12.11 15.79 23.68
N PHE A 215 -12.05 14.47 23.85
CA PHE A 215 -11.55 13.58 22.82
C PHE A 215 -12.34 13.73 21.51
N SER A 216 -13.68 13.81 21.59
CA SER A 216 -14.53 14.07 20.41
C SER A 216 -14.24 15.43 19.78
N LEU A 217 -14.01 16.47 20.58
CA LEU A 217 -13.65 17.80 20.09
C LEU A 217 -12.30 17.77 19.34
N TRP A 218 -11.28 17.12 19.91
CA TRP A 218 -9.97 16.95 19.28
C TRP A 218 -10.08 16.17 17.97
N ASN A 219 -10.82 15.06 18.00
CA ASN A 219 -11.08 14.20 16.84
C ASN A 219 -11.76 14.95 15.68
N ALA A 220 -12.62 15.92 15.99
CA ALA A 220 -13.31 16.71 14.97
C ALA A 220 -12.45 17.82 14.35
N ASN A 221 -11.43 18.32 15.07
CA ASN A 221 -10.77 19.59 14.72
C ASN A 221 -9.27 19.51 14.47
N ALA A 222 -8.58 18.42 14.84
CA ALA A 222 -7.15 18.26 14.67
C ALA A 222 -6.78 16.96 13.92
N GLU A 223 -5.63 16.97 13.25
CA GLU A 223 -5.06 15.80 12.60
C GLU A 223 -4.25 14.92 13.57
N SER A 224 -3.72 15.48 14.65
CA SER A 224 -3.03 14.73 15.71
C SER A 224 -3.17 15.39 17.08
N MET A 225 -3.18 14.58 18.13
CA MET A 225 -3.15 15.03 19.51
C MET A 225 -2.05 14.34 20.31
N ARG A 226 -1.31 15.13 21.08
CA ARG A 226 -0.26 14.61 21.95
C ARG A 226 -0.83 13.87 23.15
N SER A 227 -0.28 12.67 23.37
CA SER A 227 -0.71 11.74 24.42
C SER A 227 0.00 11.97 25.75
N ASP A 228 1.23 12.48 25.74
CA ASP A 228 1.99 12.72 26.97
C ASP A 228 2.65 14.09 26.97
N GLN A 229 3.15 14.50 28.13
CA GLN A 229 4.07 15.63 28.19
C GLN A 229 5.40 15.29 27.50
N ASP A 230 6.28 16.28 27.34
CA ASP A 230 7.53 16.12 26.61
C ASP A 230 8.35 14.96 27.15
N ILE A 231 8.92 14.20 26.21
CA ILE A 231 9.70 13.00 26.55
C ILE A 231 11.20 13.27 26.57
N ASN A 232 11.62 14.44 26.09
CA ASN A 232 13.03 14.80 26.01
C ASN A 232 13.65 14.97 27.40
N ASN A 233 14.94 14.67 27.49
CA ASN A 233 15.71 14.84 28.72
C ASN A 233 16.31 16.26 28.76
N SER A 234 15.43 17.26 28.94
CA SER A 234 15.86 18.67 29.07
C SER A 234 16.92 18.79 30.16
N VAL A 235 18.04 19.46 29.89
CA VAL A 235 19.22 19.64 30.76
C VAL A 235 20.22 18.47 30.87
N ALA A 236 20.05 17.39 30.11
CA ALA A 236 21.03 16.30 30.02
C ALA A 236 21.83 16.34 28.71
N SER A 237 22.92 15.56 28.66
CA SER A 237 23.73 15.34 27.45
C SER A 237 23.16 14.26 26.53
N THR A 238 21.97 13.74 26.83
CA THR A 238 21.30 12.71 26.04
C THR A 238 19.87 13.14 25.71
N LEU A 239 19.31 12.62 24.63
CA LEU A 239 18.00 13.05 24.12
C LEU A 239 16.83 12.59 24.98
N VAL A 240 16.85 11.37 25.50
CA VAL A 240 15.74 10.76 26.24
C VAL A 240 16.24 9.82 27.33
N ALA A 241 15.39 9.55 28.32
CA ALA A 241 15.61 8.53 29.35
C ALA A 241 14.57 7.41 29.22
N TRP A 242 14.98 6.17 29.48
CA TRP A 242 14.09 5.00 29.37
C TRP A 242 12.82 5.11 30.23
N ALA A 243 12.92 5.70 31.44
CA ALA A 243 11.76 5.95 32.31
C ALA A 243 10.67 6.78 31.61
N THR A 244 11.08 7.78 30.83
CA THR A 244 10.18 8.65 30.09
C THR A 244 9.56 7.94 28.89
N VAL A 245 10.30 7.05 28.24
CA VAL A 245 9.77 6.18 27.17
C VAL A 245 8.71 5.22 27.71
N GLN A 246 8.96 4.60 28.87
CA GLN A 246 7.98 3.74 29.55
C GLN A 246 6.68 4.51 29.81
N ARG A 247 6.78 5.75 30.29
CA ARG A 247 5.64 6.66 30.52
C ARG A 247 4.90 7.00 29.21
N ALA A 248 5.62 7.28 28.12
CA ALA A 248 5.02 7.61 26.83
C ALA A 248 4.22 6.42 26.24
N ILE A 249 4.76 5.21 26.31
CA ILE A 249 4.08 3.98 25.88
C ILE A 249 2.79 3.75 26.71
N GLU A 250 2.86 3.96 28.02
CA GLU A 250 1.68 3.84 28.90
C GLU A 250 0.63 4.93 28.61
N ASN A 251 1.04 6.16 28.31
CA ASN A 251 0.11 7.21 27.89
C ASN A 251 -0.54 6.92 26.54
N TYR A 252 0.18 6.29 25.61
CA TYR A 252 -0.42 5.77 24.38
C TYR A 252 -1.45 4.69 24.68
N ARG A 253 -1.17 3.75 25.60
CA ARG A 253 -2.14 2.73 26.05
C ARG A 253 -3.46 3.38 26.50
N GLN A 254 -3.37 4.40 27.34
CA GLN A 254 -4.55 5.13 27.82
C GLN A 254 -5.26 5.88 26.69
N TRP A 255 -4.50 6.42 25.74
CA TRP A 255 -5.05 7.06 24.55
C TRP A 255 -5.85 6.09 23.69
N ILE A 256 -5.29 4.91 23.36
CA ILE A 256 -6.00 3.94 22.52
C ILE A 256 -7.22 3.37 23.23
N VAL A 257 -7.16 3.15 24.55
CA VAL A 257 -8.33 2.73 25.35
C VAL A 257 -9.47 3.76 25.24
N ALA A 258 -9.18 5.05 25.36
CA ALA A 258 -10.18 6.10 25.18
C ALA A 258 -10.69 6.19 23.73
N ALA A 259 -9.81 5.95 22.75
CA ALA A 259 -10.19 5.95 21.34
C ALA A 259 -11.12 4.78 20.97
N LEU A 260 -11.01 3.62 21.64
CA LEU A 260 -11.88 2.45 21.42
C LEU A 260 -13.36 2.74 21.66
N ASP A 261 -13.69 3.63 22.59
CA ASP A 261 -15.07 4.06 22.80
C ASP A 261 -15.61 4.82 21.57
N VAL A 262 -14.76 5.60 20.90
CA VAL A 262 -15.12 6.30 19.64
C VAL A 262 -15.27 5.32 18.47
N PHE A 263 -14.47 4.25 18.43
CA PHE A 263 -14.60 3.19 17.42
C PHE A 263 -15.91 2.41 17.49
N SER A 264 -16.59 2.41 18.65
CA SER A 264 -17.82 1.64 18.86
C SER A 264 -19.08 2.25 18.22
N ASP A 265 -18.99 3.48 17.75
CA ASP A 265 -20.06 4.20 17.08
C ASP A 265 -19.82 4.15 15.56
N GLU A 266 -20.70 3.46 14.82
CA GLU A 266 -20.56 3.21 13.38
C GLU A 266 -20.48 4.49 12.53
N ASP A 267 -20.96 5.63 13.06
CA ASP A 267 -20.89 6.94 12.42
C ASP A 267 -19.59 7.71 12.74
N SER A 268 -18.86 7.30 13.79
CA SER A 268 -17.68 8.00 14.32
C SER A 268 -16.38 7.43 13.74
N LYS A 269 -15.83 8.09 12.72
CA LYS A 269 -14.47 7.79 12.21
C LYS A 269 -13.42 8.46 13.10
N LEU A 270 -12.44 7.68 13.59
CA LEU A 270 -11.23 8.23 14.18
C LEU A 270 -10.44 9.00 13.10
N ARG A 271 -10.16 10.27 13.38
CA ARG A 271 -9.48 11.23 12.50
C ARG A 271 -8.22 11.78 13.15
N VAL A 272 -8.24 11.98 14.47
CA VAL A 272 -7.07 12.44 15.22
C VAL A 272 -6.12 11.28 15.46
N ARG A 273 -4.87 11.44 15.05
CA ARG A 273 -3.80 10.47 15.30
C ARG A 273 -3.14 10.69 16.66
N PRO A 274 -2.54 9.67 17.26
CA PRO A 274 -1.73 9.86 18.46
C PRO A 274 -0.39 10.52 18.12
N ASP A 275 0.02 11.48 18.94
CA ASP A 275 1.40 11.98 19.00
C ASP A 275 2.05 11.47 20.30
N LEU A 276 3.08 10.64 20.15
CA LEU A 276 3.88 10.09 21.26
C LEU A 276 5.10 10.98 21.57
N ASP A 277 5.16 12.17 20.98
CA ASP A 277 6.31 13.08 20.93
C ASP A 277 7.44 12.54 20.03
N ASN A 278 8.59 13.23 20.08
CA ASN A 278 9.76 12.98 19.25
C ASN A 278 10.24 11.50 19.27
N LEU A 279 10.51 10.95 18.09
CA LEU A 279 10.99 9.60 17.82
C LEU A 279 12.53 9.50 17.96
N TYR A 280 13.05 9.50 19.18
CA TYR A 280 14.49 9.38 19.44
C TYR A 280 15.05 7.97 19.19
N ALA A 281 15.20 7.59 17.92
CA ALA A 281 15.75 6.30 17.50
C ALA A 281 16.92 6.42 16.51
N GLY A 282 17.15 7.61 15.94
CA GLY A 282 18.07 7.82 14.83
C GLY A 282 19.56 7.93 15.21
N ASN A 283 19.87 8.40 16.43
CA ASN A 283 21.25 8.60 16.87
C ASN A 283 21.77 7.46 17.75
N ALA A 284 23.09 7.29 17.80
CA ALA A 284 23.76 6.29 18.63
C ALA A 284 23.33 6.36 20.12
N ALA A 285 23.42 5.24 20.83
CA ALA A 285 23.02 5.13 22.24
C ALA A 285 23.67 6.20 23.15
N SER A 286 24.91 6.62 22.86
CA SER A 286 25.61 7.68 23.61
C SER A 286 25.00 9.08 23.45
N ILE A 287 24.23 9.30 22.38
CA ILE A 287 23.51 10.55 22.10
C ILE A 287 22.06 10.40 22.53
N THR A 288 21.41 9.29 22.17
CA THR A 288 20.00 9.06 22.47
C THR A 288 19.75 8.90 23.97
N GLY A 289 20.65 8.23 24.70
CA GLY A 289 20.47 7.94 26.13
C GLY A 289 19.75 6.62 26.43
N VAL A 290 19.47 5.82 25.40
CA VAL A 290 18.86 4.49 25.49
C VAL A 290 19.64 3.48 24.65
N SER A 291 19.56 2.19 25.00
CA SER A 291 20.27 1.12 24.29
C SER A 291 19.69 0.89 22.88
N ASP A 292 20.43 0.17 22.02
CA ASP A 292 19.97 -0.18 20.68
C ASP A 292 18.69 -1.04 20.67
N ALA A 293 18.58 -1.94 21.65
CA ALA A 293 17.34 -2.69 21.93
C ALA A 293 16.17 -1.75 22.22
N GLN A 294 16.37 -0.76 23.10
CA GLN A 294 15.37 0.23 23.45
C GLN A 294 15.02 1.14 22.27
N ARG A 295 15.99 1.51 21.42
CA ARG A 295 15.76 2.26 20.17
C ARG A 295 14.86 1.50 19.21
N ARG A 296 15.05 0.18 19.05
CA ARG A 296 14.14 -0.70 18.29
C ARG A 296 12.74 -0.73 18.89
N THR A 297 12.63 -0.76 20.22
CA THR A 297 11.35 -0.72 20.93
C THR A 297 10.61 0.61 20.77
N ILE A 298 11.33 1.74 20.84
CA ILE A 298 10.78 3.08 20.55
C ILE A 298 10.21 3.09 19.13
N MET A 299 11.01 2.74 18.13
CA MET A 299 10.53 2.73 16.74
C MET A 299 9.32 1.80 16.56
N THR A 300 9.37 0.60 17.14
CA THR A 300 8.27 -0.39 17.09
C THR A 300 6.96 0.19 17.64
N HIS A 301 6.99 0.86 18.79
CA HIS A 301 5.78 1.44 19.37
C HIS A 301 5.26 2.64 18.58
N TRP A 302 6.14 3.50 18.07
CA TRP A 302 5.71 4.67 17.30
C TRP A 302 5.02 4.27 16.00
N ILE A 303 5.58 3.31 15.25
CA ILE A 303 4.97 2.85 13.99
C ILE A 303 3.68 2.07 14.24
N THR A 304 3.64 1.20 15.25
CA THR A 304 2.43 0.38 15.52
C THR A 304 1.32 1.18 16.19
N ALA A 305 1.64 2.29 16.85
CA ALA A 305 0.64 3.24 17.33
C ALA A 305 -0.10 3.97 16.20
N GLY A 306 0.38 3.90 14.95
CA GLY A 306 -0.09 4.78 13.88
C GLY A 306 0.20 6.25 14.17
N ALA A 307 1.28 6.51 14.92
CA ALA A 307 1.62 7.84 15.40
C ALA A 307 2.24 8.72 14.33
N ASN A 308 2.27 10.02 14.59
CA ASN A 308 3.20 10.90 13.88
C ASN A 308 4.65 10.48 14.16
N LEU A 309 5.43 10.19 13.12
CA LEU A 309 6.82 9.78 13.26
C LEU A 309 7.79 10.98 13.27
N ILE A 310 7.79 11.77 14.35
CA ILE A 310 8.56 13.01 14.45
C ILE A 310 10.00 12.72 14.90
N THR A 311 10.92 12.41 13.98
CA THR A 311 12.26 11.86 14.31
C THR A 311 13.04 12.52 15.46
N GLY A 312 12.95 13.83 15.74
CA GLY A 312 13.62 14.51 16.87
C GLY A 312 15.15 14.34 17.00
N SER A 313 15.73 13.47 16.19
CA SER A 313 17.10 13.01 16.13
C SER A 313 17.88 14.02 15.30
N ASP A 314 19.19 14.13 15.56
CA ASP A 314 20.07 14.88 14.68
C ASP A 314 20.31 14.08 13.41
N LEU A 315 19.72 14.54 12.31
CA LEU A 315 19.74 13.87 11.02
C LEU A 315 21.15 13.85 10.41
N THR A 316 22.00 14.81 10.78
CA THR A 316 23.40 14.85 10.35
C THR A 316 24.26 13.79 11.06
N ARG A 317 23.76 13.23 12.18
CA ARG A 317 24.48 12.27 13.05
C ARG A 317 23.77 10.92 13.20
N LEU A 318 23.01 10.51 12.19
CA LEU A 318 22.40 9.17 12.15
C LEU A 318 23.49 8.09 12.08
N ASP A 319 23.39 7.06 12.92
CA ASP A 319 24.23 5.88 12.83
C ASP A 319 23.59 4.79 11.94
N HIS A 320 24.27 3.66 11.75
CA HIS A 320 23.79 2.58 10.88
C HIS A 320 22.44 2.01 11.35
N LEU A 321 22.30 1.77 12.66
CA LEU A 321 21.04 1.29 13.21
C LEU A 321 19.91 2.31 13.03
N GLY A 322 20.15 3.58 13.32
CA GLY A 322 19.16 4.63 13.18
C GLY A 322 18.68 4.77 11.75
N LEU A 323 19.58 4.66 10.78
CA LEU A 323 19.21 4.63 9.37
C LEU A 323 18.34 3.41 9.03
N GLU A 324 18.72 2.22 9.50
CA GLU A 324 17.92 1.00 9.33
C GLU A 324 16.51 1.18 9.91
N LEU A 325 16.40 1.70 11.14
CA LEU A 325 15.10 1.90 11.81
C LEU A 325 14.22 2.88 11.06
N LEU A 326 14.77 4.00 10.61
CA LEU A 326 14.01 5.06 9.94
C LEU A 326 13.62 4.71 8.50
N THR A 327 14.24 3.70 7.87
CA THR A 327 14.06 3.40 6.43
C THR A 327 13.64 1.97 6.09
N ASN A 328 13.48 1.10 7.10
CA ASN A 328 13.09 -0.29 6.88
C ASN A 328 11.71 -0.38 6.21
N LYS A 329 11.67 -0.89 4.98
CA LYS A 329 10.45 -0.97 4.16
C LYS A 329 9.32 -1.78 4.81
N ASN A 330 9.64 -2.86 5.52
CA ASN A 330 8.63 -3.68 6.18
C ASN A 330 8.05 -2.94 7.39
N ALA A 331 8.90 -2.23 8.15
CA ALA A 331 8.45 -1.41 9.27
C ALA A 331 7.60 -0.22 8.80
N LEU A 332 7.94 0.41 7.68
CA LEU A 332 7.12 1.45 7.08
C LEU A 332 5.78 0.89 6.58
N ALA A 333 5.75 -0.30 5.98
CA ALA A 333 4.49 -0.97 5.65
C ALA A 333 3.64 -1.30 6.89
N VAL A 334 4.27 -1.61 8.04
CA VAL A 334 3.56 -1.72 9.33
C VAL A 334 2.96 -0.38 9.73
N ALA A 335 3.72 0.72 9.59
CA ALA A 335 3.24 2.06 9.90
C ALA A 335 1.99 2.41 9.07
N ASP A 336 2.00 2.11 7.76
CA ASP A 336 0.86 2.31 6.86
C ASP A 336 -0.38 1.53 7.32
N PHE A 337 -0.18 0.26 7.68
CA PHE A 337 -1.24 -0.60 8.20
C PHE A 337 -1.79 -0.09 9.54
N ALA A 338 -0.90 0.24 10.48
CA ALA A 338 -1.25 0.72 11.81
C ALA A 338 -1.88 2.12 11.82
N ALA A 339 -1.59 2.95 10.82
CA ALA A 339 -2.27 4.23 10.62
C ALA A 339 -3.78 4.07 10.35
N THR A 340 -4.21 2.87 9.91
CA THR A 340 -5.62 2.49 9.75
C THR A 340 -6.12 1.66 10.93
N TYR A 341 -5.26 0.75 11.42
CA TYR A 341 -5.57 -0.18 12.51
C TYR A 341 -4.56 -0.03 13.65
N PRO A 342 -4.68 1.01 14.50
CA PRO A 342 -3.69 1.29 15.53
C PRO A 342 -3.60 0.17 16.56
N VAL A 343 -2.41 -0.04 17.11
CA VAL A 343 -2.16 -1.15 18.03
C VAL A 343 -2.83 -0.92 19.38
N GLN A 344 -3.49 -1.94 19.91
CA GLN A 344 -4.06 -1.95 21.27
C GLN A 344 -3.41 -3.02 22.14
N SER A 345 -3.34 -2.79 23.45
CA SER A 345 -2.80 -3.79 24.36
C SER A 345 -3.75 -4.98 24.50
N ARG A 346 -3.19 -6.19 24.51
CA ARG A 346 -3.88 -7.47 24.63
C ARG A 346 -2.99 -8.39 25.46
N ASN A 347 -2.96 -8.16 26.76
CA ASN A 347 -1.94 -8.71 27.65
C ASN A 347 -1.97 -10.25 27.71
N PRO A 348 -0.78 -10.89 27.76
CA PRO A 348 -0.63 -12.34 27.97
C PRO A 348 -1.53 -12.94 29.04
N GLY A 349 -2.20 -14.04 28.71
CA GLY A 349 -3.05 -14.83 29.60
C GLY A 349 -4.37 -14.18 30.01
N THR A 350 -4.66 -12.97 29.54
CA THR A 350 -5.88 -12.22 29.92
C THR A 350 -6.60 -11.60 28.72
N GLY A 351 -5.88 -11.28 27.63
CA GLY A 351 -6.38 -10.41 26.57
C GLY A 351 -6.76 -9.00 27.03
N GLY A 352 -6.44 -8.63 28.28
CA GLY A 352 -6.83 -7.37 28.89
C GLY A 352 -5.89 -6.22 28.52
N GLN A 353 -6.25 -5.01 28.94
CA GLN A 353 -5.54 -3.78 28.59
C GLN A 353 -4.71 -3.18 29.72
N ASP A 354 -4.57 -3.85 30.86
CA ASP A 354 -3.86 -3.32 32.04
C ASP A 354 -2.42 -2.87 31.76
N ALA A 355 -1.94 -1.89 32.53
CA ALA A 355 -0.54 -1.45 32.51
C ALA A 355 0.38 -2.53 33.13
N LYS A 356 1.23 -3.17 32.30
CA LYS A 356 2.15 -4.24 32.73
C LYS A 356 3.55 -4.06 32.12
N GLN A 357 4.58 -4.62 32.74
CA GLN A 357 5.95 -4.62 32.19
C GLN A 357 6.09 -5.58 31.00
N LEU A 358 5.38 -6.71 31.04
CA LEU A 358 5.33 -7.68 29.95
C LEU A 358 4.00 -7.48 29.24
N GLN A 359 4.05 -7.06 27.97
CA GLN A 359 2.85 -6.78 27.20
C GLN A 359 2.89 -7.42 25.83
N ALA A 360 1.70 -7.76 25.36
CA ALA A 360 1.44 -8.07 23.98
C ALA A 360 0.45 -7.03 23.45
N TRP A 361 0.64 -6.66 22.19
CA TRP A 361 -0.18 -5.67 21.51
C TRP A 361 -0.59 -6.19 20.15
N ILE A 362 -1.77 -5.84 19.67
CA ILE A 362 -2.24 -6.19 18.34
C ILE A 362 -2.81 -4.97 17.60
N ALA A 363 -2.39 -4.81 16.36
CA ALA A 363 -2.99 -3.92 15.36
C ALA A 363 -3.81 -4.79 14.38
N GLY A 364 -5.02 -4.36 14.05
CA GLY A 364 -6.01 -5.18 13.36
C GLY A 364 -6.75 -6.14 14.32
N PRO A 365 -7.23 -7.31 13.85
CA PRO A 365 -7.15 -7.79 12.47
C PRO A 365 -7.99 -6.93 11.50
N GLU A 366 -7.48 -6.71 10.30
CA GLU A 366 -8.26 -6.10 9.21
C GLU A 366 -9.47 -7.00 8.90
N PRO A 367 -10.71 -6.48 8.90
CA PRO A 367 -11.92 -7.30 8.74
C PRO A 367 -11.95 -8.15 7.47
N THR A 368 -11.34 -7.68 6.38
CA THR A 368 -11.38 -8.35 5.08
C THR A 368 -10.29 -9.42 4.93
N SER A 369 -9.05 -9.11 5.31
CA SER A 369 -7.91 -10.00 5.08
C SER A 369 -7.60 -10.88 6.31
N GLY A 370 -8.05 -10.47 7.50
CA GLY A 370 -7.59 -11.02 8.78
C GLY A 370 -6.15 -10.63 9.12
N ARG A 371 -5.53 -9.71 8.37
CA ARG A 371 -4.15 -9.27 8.57
C ARG A 371 -4.04 -8.57 9.91
N ALA A 372 -3.01 -8.93 10.67
CA ALA A 372 -2.71 -8.31 11.96
C ALA A 372 -1.21 -8.08 12.10
N VAL A 373 -0.84 -7.19 13.02
CA VAL A 373 0.54 -6.97 13.47
C VAL A 373 0.57 -7.15 14.97
N VAL A 374 1.56 -7.88 15.48
CA VAL A 374 1.69 -8.19 16.90
C VAL A 374 3.01 -7.64 17.42
N VAL A 375 2.98 -7.01 18.60
CA VAL A 375 4.18 -6.63 19.35
C VAL A 375 4.21 -7.44 20.63
N LEU A 376 5.35 -8.07 20.93
CA LEU A 376 5.64 -8.57 22.28
C LEU A 376 6.76 -7.72 22.86
N ALA A 377 6.60 -7.26 24.09
CA ALA A 377 7.56 -6.37 24.73
C ALA A 377 7.84 -6.76 26.18
N ASN A 378 9.11 -6.64 26.57
CA ASN A 378 9.57 -6.66 27.96
C ASN A 378 10.14 -5.28 28.29
N TYR A 379 9.39 -4.42 28.97
CA TYR A 379 9.86 -3.07 29.30
C TYR A 379 10.88 -3.02 30.45
N GLY A 380 11.14 -4.16 31.10
CA GLY A 380 11.93 -4.24 32.32
C GLY A 380 11.27 -3.54 33.52
N PRO A 381 11.98 -3.41 34.66
CA PRO A 381 11.45 -2.77 35.86
C PRO A 381 10.96 -1.35 35.59
N ASP A 382 9.90 -0.93 36.29
CA ASP A 382 9.45 0.46 36.24
C ASP A 382 10.54 1.37 36.82
N ARG A 383 10.95 2.38 36.06
CA ARG A 383 11.96 3.36 36.49
C ARG A 383 11.34 4.59 37.16
N GLY A 384 10.11 4.46 37.66
CA GLY A 384 9.39 5.44 38.49
C GLY A 384 8.41 6.33 37.72
N GLN A 385 8.19 6.05 36.43
CA GLN A 385 7.29 6.84 35.57
C GLN A 385 6.40 5.99 34.65
N GLY A 386 6.67 4.68 34.50
CA GLY A 386 5.90 3.82 33.62
C GLY A 386 4.49 3.53 34.13
N GLY A 387 4.28 3.57 35.46
CA GLY A 387 2.99 3.30 36.08
C GLY A 387 2.57 1.83 35.97
N PHE A 388 3.53 0.91 35.81
CA PHE A 388 3.21 -0.50 35.59
C PHE A 388 2.73 -1.16 36.88
N GLY A 389 1.58 -1.86 36.81
CA GLY A 389 0.97 -2.53 37.96
C GLY A 389 1.58 -3.91 38.30
N SER A 390 2.61 -4.33 37.58
CA SER A 390 3.31 -5.60 37.81
C SER A 390 4.78 -5.39 38.17
N ALA A 391 5.57 -6.45 38.31
CA ALA A 391 7.01 -6.39 38.51
C ALA A 391 7.70 -7.52 37.73
N ALA A 392 8.60 -7.17 36.83
CA ALA A 392 9.43 -8.11 36.07
C ALA A 392 10.83 -7.50 35.87
N ALA A 393 11.85 -8.36 35.85
CA ALA A 393 13.25 -7.97 35.68
C ALA A 393 14.04 -9.05 34.93
N GLY A 394 15.12 -8.64 34.27
CA GLY A 394 15.96 -9.51 33.44
C GLY A 394 15.26 -10.01 32.19
N ARG A 395 15.85 -11.05 31.60
CA ARG A 395 15.31 -11.73 30.42
C ARG A 395 14.02 -12.47 30.75
N GLN A 396 12.98 -12.23 29.97
CA GLN A 396 11.66 -12.80 30.19
C GLN A 396 11.14 -13.46 28.91
N LYS A 397 10.50 -14.62 29.08
CA LYS A 397 9.69 -15.21 28.02
C LYS A 397 8.34 -14.49 27.98
N VAL A 398 8.08 -13.74 26.92
CA VAL A 398 6.79 -13.10 26.68
C VAL A 398 6.02 -13.97 25.70
N SER A 399 4.81 -14.41 26.05
CA SER A 399 3.98 -15.27 25.21
C SER A 399 2.53 -14.81 25.20
N ALA A 400 1.88 -14.84 24.05
CA ALA A 400 0.45 -14.57 23.91
C ALA A 400 -0.21 -15.67 23.08
N THR A 401 -1.36 -16.16 23.54
CA THR A 401 -2.17 -17.08 22.73
C THR A 401 -2.85 -16.33 21.59
N TRP A 402 -3.35 -17.06 20.59
CA TRP A 402 -4.18 -16.44 19.55
C TRP A 402 -5.44 -15.80 20.15
N GLU A 403 -6.05 -16.45 21.15
CA GLU A 403 -7.23 -15.92 21.85
C GLU A 403 -6.91 -14.67 22.70
N ASP A 404 -5.76 -14.66 23.38
CA ASP A 404 -5.27 -13.46 24.07
C ASP A 404 -5.23 -12.28 23.09
N LEU A 405 -4.79 -12.52 21.85
CA LEU A 405 -4.68 -11.53 20.78
C LEU A 405 -6.02 -11.23 20.07
N GLY A 406 -7.11 -11.92 20.41
CA GLY A 406 -8.40 -11.75 19.74
C GLY A 406 -8.45 -12.38 18.34
N LEU A 407 -7.56 -13.34 18.07
CA LEU A 407 -7.49 -14.11 16.84
C LEU A 407 -8.08 -15.51 17.03
N ASP A 408 -8.48 -16.16 15.95
CA ASP A 408 -9.03 -17.53 15.98
C ASP A 408 -7.95 -18.53 16.39
N GLY A 409 -8.11 -19.15 17.57
CA GLY A 409 -7.19 -20.14 18.12
C GLY A 409 -7.14 -21.48 17.39
N ASN A 410 -8.10 -21.76 16.50
CA ASN A 410 -8.11 -22.98 15.68
C ASN A 410 -7.34 -22.81 14.36
N ARG A 411 -6.84 -21.60 14.06
CA ARG A 411 -6.13 -21.29 12.82
C ARG A 411 -4.62 -21.32 13.03
N ALA A 412 -3.90 -21.89 12.06
CA ALA A 412 -2.45 -21.77 11.99
C ALA A 412 -2.05 -20.43 11.35
N TYR A 413 -1.17 -19.67 12.02
CA TYR A 413 -0.63 -18.42 11.52
C TYR A 413 0.85 -18.56 11.19
N LYS A 414 1.26 -18.01 10.02
CA LYS A 414 2.66 -17.80 9.71
C LYS A 414 3.06 -16.43 10.21
N VAL A 415 4.13 -16.36 10.99
CA VAL A 415 4.59 -15.12 11.59
C VAL A 415 6.00 -14.82 11.10
N THR A 416 6.24 -13.58 10.68
CA THR A 416 7.56 -13.09 10.28
C THR A 416 7.97 -11.94 11.19
N ASN A 417 9.22 -11.90 11.62
CA ASN A 417 9.79 -10.75 12.30
C ASN A 417 10.01 -9.63 11.29
N VAL A 418 9.41 -8.47 11.53
CA VAL A 418 9.44 -7.33 10.60
C VAL A 418 10.84 -6.75 10.46
N TRP A 419 11.61 -6.72 11.55
CA TRP A 419 12.96 -6.16 11.57
C TRP A 419 13.97 -7.08 10.87
N THR A 420 13.91 -8.40 11.11
CA THR A 420 14.88 -9.35 10.56
C THR A 420 14.43 -10.04 9.28
N SER A 421 13.14 -9.95 8.92
CA SER A 421 12.48 -10.74 7.87
C SER A 421 12.52 -12.26 8.07
N GLU A 422 12.95 -12.71 9.25
CA GLU A 422 13.02 -14.13 9.58
C GLU A 422 11.65 -14.67 9.96
N LYS A 423 11.40 -15.94 9.63
CA LYS A 423 10.22 -16.64 10.12
C LYS A 423 10.34 -16.82 11.61
N GLN A 424 9.28 -16.45 12.34
CA GLN A 424 9.22 -16.72 13.76
C GLN A 424 8.71 -18.13 14.05
N THR A 425 9.25 -18.71 15.11
CA THR A 425 8.77 -19.99 15.62
C THR A 425 7.46 -19.74 16.37
N THR A 426 6.37 -20.30 15.89
CA THR A 426 5.07 -20.27 16.58
C THR A 426 4.86 -21.56 17.37
N GLY A 427 4.17 -21.47 18.51
CA GLY A 427 3.59 -22.66 19.15
C GLY A 427 2.26 -23.02 18.52
N GLU A 428 1.71 -24.20 18.84
CA GLU A 428 0.42 -24.64 18.31
C GLU A 428 -0.73 -23.64 18.61
N GLN A 429 -0.66 -22.91 19.73
CA GLN A 429 -1.74 -22.03 20.20
C GLN A 429 -1.36 -20.55 20.34
N GLY A 430 -0.19 -20.13 19.83
CA GLY A 430 0.23 -18.73 19.96
C GLY A 430 1.66 -18.45 19.55
N LEU A 431 2.17 -17.31 19.97
CA LEU A 431 3.54 -16.87 19.73
C LEU A 431 4.24 -16.48 21.03
N TRP A 432 5.56 -16.54 21.01
CA TRP A 432 6.39 -16.15 22.14
C TRP A 432 7.77 -15.66 21.68
N ALA A 433 8.44 -14.91 22.55
CA ALA A 433 9.82 -14.48 22.39
C ALA A 433 10.53 -14.37 23.75
N ASP A 434 11.81 -14.73 23.80
CA ASP A 434 12.67 -14.49 24.97
C ASP A 434 13.37 -13.14 24.83
N LEU A 435 12.89 -12.14 25.56
CA LEU A 435 13.27 -10.72 25.43
C LEU A 435 14.03 -10.22 26.67
N ASP A 436 15.15 -9.53 26.46
CA ASP A 436 15.85 -8.81 27.53
C ASP A 436 15.10 -7.53 27.95
N GLU A 437 15.57 -6.85 29.00
CA GLU A 437 14.93 -5.62 29.47
C GLU A 437 14.98 -4.51 28.42
N GLY A 438 13.82 -3.92 28.12
CA GLY A 438 13.66 -2.87 27.12
C GLY A 438 13.56 -3.38 25.68
N GLU A 439 13.55 -4.71 25.47
CA GLU A 439 13.40 -5.30 24.15
C GLU A 439 11.93 -5.52 23.76
N SER A 440 11.72 -5.49 22.45
CA SER A 440 10.46 -5.87 21.83
C SER A 440 10.73 -6.65 20.55
N THR A 441 9.73 -7.40 20.10
CA THR A 441 9.69 -7.98 18.77
C THR A 441 8.45 -7.51 18.05
N LEU A 442 8.62 -7.20 16.76
CA LEU A 442 7.56 -6.75 15.87
C LEU A 442 7.28 -7.85 14.86
N LEU A 443 6.05 -8.34 14.88
CA LEU A 443 5.68 -9.59 14.24
C LEU A 443 4.53 -9.34 13.28
N TRP A 444 4.67 -9.86 12.06
CA TRP A 444 3.67 -9.81 11.02
C TRP A 444 3.05 -11.21 10.82
N PRO A 445 1.96 -11.54 11.52
CA PRO A 445 1.13 -12.68 11.15
C PRO A 445 0.55 -12.45 9.75
N SER A 446 0.98 -13.23 8.78
CA SER A 446 0.40 -13.22 7.43
C SER A 446 -0.78 -14.22 7.41
N PRO A 447 -2.02 -13.77 7.20
CA PRO A 447 -2.89 -14.48 6.27
C PRO A 447 -2.19 -14.38 4.92
N ASP A 448 -1.91 -15.51 4.25
CA ASP A 448 -1.43 -15.44 2.88
C ASP A 448 -2.48 -14.63 2.07
N ASP A 449 -2.15 -13.44 1.53
CA ASP A 449 -3.14 -12.48 0.98
C ASP A 449 -4.09 -13.11 -0.06
N LEU A 450 -3.58 -14.09 -0.80
CA LEU A 450 -4.35 -14.83 -1.80
C LEU A 450 -5.35 -15.82 -1.17
N GLU A 451 -5.08 -16.32 0.04
CA GLU A 451 -6.03 -17.13 0.83
C GLU A 451 -7.25 -16.29 1.20
N ALA A 452 -7.04 -15.08 1.71
CA ALA A 452 -8.13 -14.21 2.13
C ALA A 452 -9.00 -13.75 0.94
N ALA A 453 -8.36 -13.40 -0.18
CA ALA A 453 -9.05 -13.07 -1.41
C ALA A 453 -9.84 -14.28 -1.96
N PHE A 454 -9.25 -15.49 -1.95
CA PHE A 454 -9.91 -16.70 -2.40
C PHE A 454 -11.11 -17.07 -1.53
N GLN A 455 -10.97 -17.05 -0.19
CA GLN A 455 -12.04 -17.40 0.75
C GLN A 455 -13.22 -16.41 0.67
N LYS A 456 -12.98 -15.13 0.39
CA LYS A 456 -14.03 -14.13 0.20
C LYS A 456 -14.90 -14.40 -1.04
N ILE A 457 -14.31 -14.92 -2.12
CA ILE A 457 -14.99 -15.06 -3.42
C ILE A 457 -15.51 -16.49 -3.67
N ALA A 458 -14.87 -17.51 -3.06
CA ALA A 458 -15.23 -18.92 -3.27
C ALA A 458 -16.61 -19.33 -2.72
N VAL A 459 -17.25 -18.51 -1.89
CA VAL A 459 -18.53 -18.82 -1.19
C VAL A 459 -19.76 -18.67 -2.11
N GLY A 460 -19.64 -18.01 -3.26
CA GLY A 460 -20.79 -17.66 -4.12
C GLY A 460 -21.15 -18.62 -5.28
N CYS A 461 -20.53 -19.80 -5.39
CA CYS A 461 -20.63 -20.62 -6.62
C CYS A 461 -21.56 -21.84 -6.52
N PRO A 462 -22.46 -22.08 -7.50
CA PRO A 462 -23.30 -23.28 -7.56
C PRO A 462 -22.55 -24.54 -8.05
N LEU A 463 -21.23 -24.64 -7.84
CA LEU A 463 -20.46 -25.85 -8.13
C LEU A 463 -20.63 -26.94 -7.07
N ALA A 464 -21.15 -26.62 -5.87
CA ALA A 464 -21.40 -27.64 -4.85
C ALA A 464 -22.57 -28.55 -5.27
N SER A 465 -22.28 -29.73 -5.84
CA SER A 465 -23.31 -30.75 -6.02
C SER A 465 -23.61 -31.46 -4.69
N SER A 466 -24.90 -31.67 -4.44
CA SER A 466 -25.43 -32.48 -3.34
C SER A 466 -25.63 -33.95 -3.73
N ASP A 467 -25.16 -34.40 -4.90
CA ASP A 467 -25.28 -35.79 -5.34
C ASP A 467 -24.14 -36.20 -6.30
N SER A 468 -23.09 -36.79 -5.75
CA SER A 468 -21.86 -37.20 -6.44
C SER A 468 -21.98 -38.55 -7.16
N THR A 469 -23.17 -38.93 -7.64
CA THR A 469 -23.36 -40.25 -8.28
C THR A 469 -22.95 -40.19 -9.76
N GLN A 470 -21.82 -40.82 -10.08
CA GLN A 470 -21.34 -41.00 -11.45
C GLN A 470 -22.40 -41.74 -12.27
N GLN A 471 -22.82 -41.15 -13.39
CA GLN A 471 -23.76 -41.77 -14.32
C GLN A 471 -23.07 -42.91 -15.09
N SER A 472 -23.83 -43.94 -15.46
CA SER A 472 -23.33 -45.06 -16.27
C SER A 472 -23.08 -44.69 -17.74
N ASP A 473 -23.74 -43.64 -18.22
CA ASP A 473 -23.68 -43.19 -19.60
C ASP A 473 -22.42 -42.35 -19.90
N THR A 474 -21.95 -42.44 -21.16
CA THR A 474 -20.86 -41.59 -21.65
C THR A 474 -21.33 -40.15 -21.81
N ILE A 475 -20.37 -39.22 -21.85
CA ILE A 475 -20.60 -37.81 -22.17
C ILE A 475 -21.46 -37.69 -23.44
N TYR A 476 -21.14 -38.42 -24.51
CA TYR A 476 -21.90 -38.40 -25.75
C TYR A 476 -23.39 -38.77 -25.57
N ASN A 477 -23.69 -39.84 -24.81
CA ASN A 477 -25.07 -40.26 -24.55
C ASN A 477 -25.85 -39.24 -23.72
N ILE A 478 -25.18 -38.54 -22.80
CA ILE A 478 -25.82 -37.48 -22.01
C ILE A 478 -26.14 -36.26 -22.89
N ILE A 479 -25.17 -35.79 -23.70
CA ILE A 479 -25.36 -34.57 -24.51
C ILE A 479 -26.27 -34.79 -25.71
N THR A 480 -26.41 -36.00 -26.26
CA THR A 480 -27.37 -36.25 -27.36
C THR A 480 -28.82 -35.94 -26.95
N THR A 481 -29.11 -35.89 -25.65
CA THR A 481 -30.36 -35.34 -25.09
C THR A 481 -30.44 -33.81 -25.21
N TYR A 482 -29.31 -33.11 -25.23
CA TYR A 482 -29.17 -31.65 -25.18
C TYR A 482 -28.75 -30.98 -26.52
N HIS A 483 -28.03 -31.65 -27.42
CA HIS A 483 -27.48 -30.98 -28.61
C HIS A 483 -27.20 -31.93 -29.80
N ARG A 484 -28.04 -31.87 -30.84
CA ARG A 484 -27.92 -32.73 -32.05
C ARG A 484 -26.75 -32.40 -32.98
N LEU A 485 -26.11 -31.24 -32.83
CA LEU A 485 -25.08 -30.78 -33.79
C LEU A 485 -23.78 -31.60 -33.72
N LEU A 486 -23.49 -32.24 -32.59
CA LEU A 486 -22.32 -33.14 -32.46
C LEU A 486 -22.42 -34.37 -33.38
N GLU A 487 -23.64 -34.83 -33.70
CA GLU A 487 -23.86 -35.99 -34.59
C GLU A 487 -23.33 -35.76 -36.00
N GLN A 488 -23.18 -34.50 -36.42
CA GLN A 488 -22.68 -34.13 -37.74
C GLN A 488 -21.15 -34.21 -37.86
N HIS A 489 -20.44 -34.49 -36.75
CA HIS A 489 -18.98 -34.54 -36.69
C HIS A 489 -18.46 -35.90 -36.22
N PRO A 490 -18.30 -36.89 -37.13
CA PRO A 490 -17.90 -38.26 -36.79
C PRO A 490 -16.64 -38.36 -35.93
N ASN A 491 -15.69 -37.45 -36.10
CA ASN A 491 -14.44 -37.42 -35.34
C ASN A 491 -14.67 -37.07 -33.86
N LEU A 492 -15.56 -36.10 -33.57
CA LEU A 492 -15.89 -35.72 -32.19
C LEU A 492 -16.79 -36.77 -31.53
N VAL A 493 -17.69 -37.39 -32.30
CA VAL A 493 -18.49 -38.54 -31.85
C VAL A 493 -17.59 -39.70 -31.45
N ALA A 494 -16.63 -40.08 -32.30
CA ALA A 494 -15.68 -41.14 -32.00
C ALA A 494 -14.83 -40.82 -30.76
N LEU A 495 -14.43 -39.56 -30.59
CA LEU A 495 -13.67 -39.12 -29.42
C LEU A 495 -14.45 -39.27 -28.11
N LEU A 496 -15.69 -38.76 -28.06
CA LEU A 496 -16.50 -38.69 -26.83
C LEU A 496 -17.34 -39.94 -26.55
N GLY A 497 -17.57 -40.78 -27.56
CA GLY A 497 -18.41 -41.98 -27.47
C GLY A 497 -17.70 -43.21 -26.91
N ASP A 498 -16.37 -43.26 -26.95
CA ASP A 498 -15.57 -44.39 -26.48
C ASP A 498 -14.85 -44.05 -25.17
N SER A 499 -15.19 -44.76 -24.09
CA SER A 499 -14.57 -44.59 -22.77
C SER A 499 -13.07 -44.95 -22.73
N SER A 500 -12.54 -45.64 -23.74
CA SER A 500 -11.12 -45.96 -23.85
C SER A 500 -10.24 -44.78 -24.30
N ASN A 501 -10.86 -43.70 -24.81
CA ASN A 501 -10.14 -42.49 -25.22
C ASN A 501 -9.72 -41.57 -24.05
N GLY A 502 -10.06 -41.94 -22.81
CA GLY A 502 -9.74 -41.18 -21.61
C GLY A 502 -10.93 -40.39 -21.06
N GLU A 503 -10.65 -39.54 -20.08
CA GLU A 503 -11.65 -38.69 -19.43
C GLU A 503 -11.53 -37.23 -19.89
N PHE A 504 -12.69 -36.61 -20.15
CA PHE A 504 -12.80 -35.26 -20.71
C PHE A 504 -13.52 -34.29 -19.75
N ALA A 505 -13.35 -32.99 -20.00
CA ALA A 505 -14.21 -31.94 -19.45
C ALA A 505 -14.90 -31.21 -20.60
N LEU A 506 -16.23 -31.17 -20.56
CA LEU A 506 -17.06 -30.50 -21.57
C LEU A 506 -17.72 -29.27 -20.98
N PHE A 507 -17.58 -28.14 -21.65
CA PHE A 507 -18.24 -26.88 -21.30
C PHE A 507 -19.41 -26.68 -22.26
N LEU A 508 -20.59 -27.17 -21.90
CA LEU A 508 -21.75 -27.23 -22.79
C LEU A 508 -22.58 -25.94 -22.70
N PRO A 509 -22.70 -25.13 -23.77
CA PRO A 509 -23.59 -23.97 -23.74
C PRO A 509 -25.05 -24.42 -23.71
N VAL A 510 -25.84 -23.82 -22.81
CA VAL A 510 -27.29 -24.05 -22.75
C VAL A 510 -27.99 -23.45 -23.97
N ASN A 511 -29.23 -23.87 -24.25
CA ASN A 511 -29.94 -23.42 -25.45
C ASN A 511 -30.03 -21.90 -25.60
N SER A 512 -30.29 -21.16 -24.51
CA SER A 512 -30.35 -19.70 -24.54
C SER A 512 -29.02 -19.05 -24.92
N ALA A 513 -27.89 -19.68 -24.60
CA ALA A 513 -26.57 -19.20 -24.98
C ALA A 513 -26.38 -19.15 -26.52
N TRP A 514 -26.96 -20.12 -27.23
CA TRP A 514 -26.92 -20.17 -28.69
C TRP A 514 -27.87 -19.17 -29.34
N GLU A 515 -29.00 -18.87 -28.69
CA GLU A 515 -29.95 -17.84 -29.15
C GLU A 515 -29.37 -16.42 -29.02
N GLU A 516 -28.57 -16.19 -27.97
CA GLU A 516 -27.95 -14.90 -27.66
C GLU A 516 -26.56 -14.71 -28.32
N ALA A 517 -26.04 -15.74 -28.99
CA ALA A 517 -24.75 -15.66 -29.66
C ALA A 517 -24.75 -14.54 -30.73
N PRO A 518 -23.73 -13.67 -30.77
CA PRO A 518 -23.75 -12.47 -31.60
C PRO A 518 -23.80 -12.77 -33.11
N GLY A 519 -25.03 -12.72 -33.66
CA GLY A 519 -25.32 -12.63 -35.09
C GLY A 519 -25.27 -13.96 -35.87
N ARG A 520 -26.05 -14.00 -36.96
CA ARG A 520 -26.30 -15.08 -37.94
C ARG A 520 -25.08 -15.76 -38.62
N LEU A 521 -23.87 -15.67 -38.07
CA LEU A 521 -22.60 -16.13 -38.66
C LEU A 521 -21.90 -17.25 -37.87
N VAL A 522 -22.34 -17.57 -36.65
CA VAL A 522 -21.83 -18.75 -35.94
C VAL A 522 -22.56 -19.97 -36.49
N ASP A 523 -21.91 -20.70 -37.40
CA ASP A 523 -22.40 -22.03 -37.73
C ASP A 523 -22.18 -22.92 -36.51
N ALA A 524 -23.25 -23.24 -35.80
CA ALA A 524 -23.18 -24.12 -34.63
C ALA A 524 -22.77 -25.57 -35.02
N ALA A 525 -22.74 -25.89 -36.32
CA ALA A 525 -22.13 -27.08 -36.89
C ALA A 525 -20.67 -26.85 -37.34
N ASP A 526 -20.02 -25.75 -36.96
CA ASP A 526 -18.58 -25.59 -37.18
C ASP A 526 -17.82 -26.47 -36.18
N ALA A 527 -16.97 -27.37 -36.70
CA ALA A 527 -16.21 -28.29 -35.89
C ALA A 527 -15.22 -27.58 -34.95
N GLY A 528 -14.72 -26.39 -35.32
CA GLY A 528 -13.85 -25.56 -34.50
C GLY A 528 -14.58 -24.95 -33.30
N VAL A 529 -15.80 -24.43 -33.52
CA VAL A 529 -16.66 -23.94 -32.43
C VAL A 529 -16.98 -25.06 -31.45
N LEU A 530 -17.34 -26.25 -31.93
CA LEU A 530 -17.61 -27.40 -31.06
C LEU A 530 -16.34 -27.87 -30.32
N ALA A 531 -15.19 -27.88 -30.99
CA ALA A 531 -13.91 -28.24 -30.39
C ALA A 531 -13.48 -27.29 -29.27
N MET A 532 -13.82 -26.00 -29.32
CA MET A 532 -13.54 -25.03 -28.25
C MET A 532 -14.20 -25.38 -26.91
N HIS A 533 -15.28 -26.16 -26.93
CA HIS A 533 -16.02 -26.55 -25.73
C HIS A 533 -15.52 -27.85 -25.11
N ILE A 534 -14.61 -28.57 -25.78
CA ILE A 534 -14.11 -29.88 -25.34
C ILE A 534 -12.67 -29.72 -24.87
N SER A 535 -12.40 -30.10 -23.62
CA SER A 535 -11.03 -30.27 -23.11
C SER A 535 -10.65 -31.74 -23.08
N ALA A 536 -9.44 -32.05 -23.57
CA ALA A 536 -8.83 -33.37 -23.46
C ALA A 536 -8.38 -33.73 -22.03
N HIS A 537 -8.62 -32.83 -21.07
CA HIS A 537 -8.31 -33.02 -19.67
C HIS A 537 -9.58 -33.25 -18.87
N PHE A 538 -9.53 -34.22 -17.95
CA PHE A 538 -10.51 -34.31 -16.89
C PHE A 538 -10.27 -33.17 -15.90
N ILE A 539 -11.25 -32.28 -15.79
CA ILE A 539 -11.19 -31.11 -14.91
C ILE A 539 -12.34 -31.24 -13.92
N ASP A 540 -12.10 -31.91 -12.81
CA ASP A 540 -13.04 -31.89 -11.69
C ASP A 540 -13.08 -30.51 -11.02
N GLU A 541 -14.02 -30.32 -10.11
CA GLU A 541 -14.24 -29.04 -9.42
C GLU A 541 -13.03 -28.60 -8.58
N ALA A 542 -12.26 -29.56 -8.05
CA ALA A 542 -11.04 -29.26 -7.31
C ALA A 542 -9.94 -28.76 -8.25
N TYR A 543 -9.84 -29.34 -9.44
CA TYR A 543 -8.89 -28.93 -10.46
C TYR A 543 -9.30 -27.63 -11.15
N LEU A 544 -10.59 -27.36 -11.32
CA LEU A 544 -11.11 -26.09 -11.80
C LEU A 544 -10.70 -24.92 -10.90
N ARG A 545 -10.51 -25.17 -9.60
CA ARG A 545 -9.99 -24.19 -8.62
C ARG A 545 -8.52 -23.83 -8.83
N SER A 546 -7.73 -24.71 -9.45
CA SER A 546 -6.29 -24.51 -9.63
C SER A 546 -5.87 -24.34 -11.09
N MET A 547 -6.67 -24.78 -12.05
CA MET A 547 -6.44 -24.62 -13.48
C MET A 547 -7.22 -23.41 -13.99
N THR A 548 -6.53 -22.28 -14.12
CA THR A 548 -7.13 -21.04 -14.61
C THR A 548 -7.24 -21.00 -16.13
N ASN A 549 -6.45 -21.77 -16.86
CA ASN A 549 -6.52 -21.78 -18.31
C ASN A 549 -6.78 -23.20 -18.81
N VAL A 550 -7.85 -23.36 -19.58
CA VAL A 550 -8.36 -24.66 -20.04
C VAL A 550 -7.95 -24.87 -21.50
N PRO A 551 -7.06 -25.85 -21.78
CA PRO A 551 -6.76 -26.25 -23.14
C PRO A 551 -7.96 -26.96 -23.76
N THR A 552 -8.26 -26.63 -25.00
CA THR A 552 -9.34 -27.26 -25.78
C THR A 552 -8.79 -28.34 -26.70
N VAL A 553 -9.65 -29.05 -27.44
CA VAL A 553 -9.22 -29.93 -28.55
C VAL A 553 -9.10 -29.17 -29.87
N HIS A 554 -9.39 -27.86 -29.89
CA HIS A 554 -9.18 -27.01 -31.05
C HIS A 554 -7.70 -26.61 -31.15
N GLU A 555 -7.02 -27.02 -32.22
CA GLU A 555 -5.61 -26.71 -32.46
C GLU A 555 -5.49 -25.95 -33.80
N PRO A 556 -5.50 -24.60 -33.80
CA PRO A 556 -5.33 -23.84 -35.04
C PRO A 556 -3.89 -23.94 -35.56
N GLU A 557 -3.71 -23.95 -36.88
CA GLU A 557 -2.37 -24.05 -37.52
C GLU A 557 -1.43 -22.89 -37.15
N THR A 558 -2.03 -21.76 -36.77
CA THR A 558 -1.37 -20.53 -36.33
C THR A 558 -1.01 -20.52 -34.84
N SER A 559 -1.21 -21.59 -34.07
CA SER A 559 -0.83 -21.62 -32.65
C SER A 559 0.30 -22.62 -32.36
N ASN A 560 1.09 -22.35 -31.32
CA ASN A 560 2.11 -23.30 -30.82
C ASN A 560 1.49 -24.54 -30.13
N GLY A 561 0.17 -24.57 -29.95
CA GLY A 561 -0.57 -25.70 -29.39
C GLY A 561 -2.08 -25.45 -29.38
N PRO A 562 -2.85 -26.20 -28.56
CA PRO A 562 -4.28 -26.01 -28.45
C PRO A 562 -4.68 -24.58 -28.09
N GLN A 563 -5.84 -24.18 -28.59
CA GLN A 563 -6.49 -22.97 -28.15
C GLN A 563 -6.91 -23.13 -26.69
N VAL A 564 -6.73 -22.06 -25.94
CA VAL A 564 -6.96 -22.02 -24.50
C VAL A 564 -7.96 -20.91 -24.21
N PHE A 565 -8.89 -21.16 -23.30
CA PHE A 565 -9.75 -20.12 -22.74
C PHE A 565 -9.54 -19.99 -21.23
N PRO A 566 -9.64 -18.76 -20.68
CA PRO A 566 -9.47 -18.52 -19.26
C PRO A 566 -10.75 -18.84 -18.48
N ILE A 567 -10.60 -19.47 -17.33
CA ILE A 567 -11.57 -19.50 -16.25
C ILE A 567 -11.00 -18.67 -15.10
N ARG A 568 -11.78 -17.71 -14.58
CA ARG A 568 -11.32 -16.80 -13.51
C ARG A 568 -12.37 -16.64 -12.43
N ILE A 569 -11.91 -16.35 -11.23
CA ILE A 569 -12.75 -15.89 -10.13
C ILE A 569 -12.85 -14.36 -10.21
N ALA A 570 -14.07 -13.82 -10.31
CA ALA A 570 -14.39 -12.39 -10.26
C ALA A 570 -15.31 -12.09 -9.07
N GLU A 571 -15.56 -10.82 -8.76
CA GLU A 571 -16.36 -10.40 -7.60
C GLU A 571 -17.76 -11.02 -7.55
N ASP A 572 -18.36 -11.27 -8.72
CA ASP A 572 -19.70 -11.84 -8.89
C ASP A 572 -19.70 -13.36 -9.17
N GLY A 573 -18.56 -14.02 -9.02
CA GLY A 573 -18.40 -15.47 -9.14
C GLY A 573 -17.45 -15.89 -10.26
N TRP A 574 -17.60 -17.13 -10.72
CA TRP A 574 -16.74 -17.72 -11.73
C TRP A 574 -17.09 -17.22 -13.13
N THR A 575 -16.07 -16.77 -13.86
CA THR A 575 -16.17 -16.40 -15.27
C THR A 575 -15.55 -17.48 -16.15
N VAL A 576 -16.22 -17.80 -17.26
CA VAL A 576 -15.74 -18.69 -18.33
C VAL A 576 -15.51 -17.84 -19.57
N ASP A 577 -14.29 -17.85 -20.09
CA ASP A 577 -13.86 -17.03 -21.23
C ASP A 577 -14.22 -15.54 -21.07
N GLY A 578 -13.89 -15.00 -19.88
CA GLY A 578 -14.04 -13.59 -19.53
C GLY A 578 -15.45 -13.11 -19.17
N ALA A 579 -16.53 -13.76 -19.63
CA ALA A 579 -17.88 -13.35 -19.22
C ALA A 579 -18.95 -14.44 -19.11
N GLY A 580 -18.74 -15.66 -19.61
CA GLY A 580 -19.68 -16.76 -19.38
C GLY A 580 -19.78 -17.14 -17.90
N ARG A 581 -20.86 -17.80 -17.50
CA ARG A 581 -21.14 -18.28 -16.15
C ARG A 581 -21.57 -19.74 -16.20
N PHE A 582 -21.30 -20.47 -15.11
CA PHE A 582 -21.88 -21.79 -14.88
C PHE A 582 -23.35 -21.65 -14.50
N THR A 583 -24.22 -22.44 -15.14
CA THR A 583 -25.68 -22.33 -14.98
C THR A 583 -26.26 -23.33 -13.98
N GLN A 584 -25.55 -24.42 -13.70
CA GLN A 584 -25.99 -25.51 -12.84
C GLN A 584 -24.79 -26.32 -12.33
N PRO A 585 -24.98 -27.19 -11.31
CA PRO A 585 -23.96 -28.13 -10.87
C PRO A 585 -23.43 -29.01 -12.02
N SER A 586 -22.18 -29.44 -11.86
CA SER A 586 -21.52 -30.30 -12.82
C SER A 586 -22.22 -31.66 -12.94
N ILE A 587 -22.16 -32.27 -14.13
CA ILE A 587 -22.73 -33.60 -14.39
C ILE A 587 -21.59 -34.59 -14.60
N ARG A 588 -21.49 -35.62 -13.73
CA ARG A 588 -20.46 -36.66 -13.83
C ARG A 588 -20.92 -37.81 -14.75
N ALA A 589 -20.22 -38.00 -15.85
CA ALA A 589 -20.41 -39.08 -16.82
C ALA A 589 -19.42 -40.24 -16.59
N SER A 590 -19.58 -41.34 -17.33
CA SER A 590 -18.67 -42.49 -17.23
C SER A 590 -17.27 -42.23 -17.81
N ASN A 591 -17.14 -41.29 -18.76
CA ASN A 591 -15.87 -40.89 -19.39
C ASN A 591 -15.58 -39.38 -19.26
N GLY A 592 -16.08 -38.72 -18.20
CA GLY A 592 -15.68 -37.34 -17.90
C GLY A 592 -16.73 -36.54 -17.13
N ILE A 593 -16.71 -35.21 -17.29
CA ILE A 593 -17.57 -34.26 -16.59
C ILE A 593 -18.10 -33.19 -17.54
N ILE A 594 -19.32 -32.73 -17.30
CA ILE A 594 -19.99 -31.70 -18.09
C ILE A 594 -20.29 -30.49 -17.20
N TYR A 595 -19.89 -29.31 -17.65
CA TYR A 595 -20.19 -28.01 -17.07
C TYR A 595 -21.13 -27.26 -18.01
N CYS A 596 -22.34 -26.94 -17.57
CA CYS A 596 -23.26 -26.15 -18.37
C CYS A 596 -22.97 -24.66 -18.23
N ILE A 597 -22.83 -23.95 -19.34
CA ILE A 597 -22.50 -22.52 -19.38
C ILE A 597 -23.54 -21.70 -20.13
N ASP A 598 -23.67 -20.43 -19.81
CA ASP A 598 -24.62 -19.50 -20.45
C ASP A 598 -24.05 -18.79 -21.69
N ARG A 599 -22.86 -19.19 -22.17
CA ARG A 599 -22.19 -18.53 -23.28
C ARG A 599 -21.53 -19.52 -24.23
N VAL A 600 -21.58 -19.23 -25.53
CA VAL A 600 -20.81 -19.96 -26.55
C VAL A 600 -19.37 -19.44 -26.57
N ILE A 601 -18.40 -20.34 -26.40
CA ILE A 601 -16.97 -20.08 -26.54
C ILE A 601 -16.62 -20.16 -28.02
N LEU A 602 -16.05 -19.10 -28.57
CA LEU A 602 -15.71 -19.01 -30.00
C LEU A 602 -14.19 -19.10 -30.19
N PRO A 603 -13.71 -19.70 -31.31
CA PRO A 603 -12.32 -19.54 -31.70
C PRO A 603 -11.97 -18.05 -31.80
N PRO A 604 -10.88 -17.59 -31.18
CA PRO A 604 -10.54 -16.18 -31.19
C PRO A 604 -10.12 -15.71 -32.59
N ALA A 605 -10.26 -14.41 -32.84
CA ALA A 605 -9.64 -13.77 -34.00
C ALA A 605 -8.11 -13.71 -33.84
N SER A 606 -7.41 -13.09 -34.80
CA SER A 606 -5.99 -12.76 -34.62
C SER A 606 -5.78 -11.92 -33.37
N LEU A 607 -4.64 -12.09 -32.69
CA LEU A 607 -4.29 -11.38 -31.47
C LEU A 607 -4.39 -9.87 -31.66
N ARG A 608 -4.01 -9.37 -32.85
CA ARG A 608 -4.16 -7.97 -33.23
C ARG A 608 -5.62 -7.50 -33.20
N ASP A 609 -6.52 -8.29 -33.78
CA ASP A 609 -7.93 -7.93 -33.87
C ASP A 609 -8.60 -8.04 -32.50
N VAL A 610 -8.17 -8.99 -31.67
CA VAL A 610 -8.55 -9.08 -30.25
C VAL A 610 -8.10 -7.85 -29.47
N LEU A 611 -6.83 -7.45 -29.59
CA LEU A 611 -6.30 -6.24 -28.94
C LEU A 611 -7.00 -4.97 -29.43
N ARG A 612 -7.34 -4.89 -30.72
CA ARG A 612 -8.12 -3.79 -31.29
C ARG A 612 -9.52 -3.72 -30.68
N ALA A 613 -10.19 -4.87 -30.55
CA ALA A 613 -11.54 -4.94 -29.98
C ALA A 613 -11.58 -4.54 -28.49
N ARG A 614 -10.48 -4.72 -27.74
CA ARG A 614 -10.36 -4.29 -26.34
C ARG A 614 -10.26 -2.78 -26.15
N GLY A 615 -9.85 -2.03 -27.17
CA GLY A 615 -9.79 -0.56 -27.15
C GLY A 615 -8.61 0.06 -26.37
N SER A 616 -8.05 -0.62 -25.38
CA SER A 616 -6.97 -0.12 -24.50
C SER A 616 -5.55 -0.26 -25.04
N TYR A 617 -5.39 -0.61 -26.32
CA TYR A 617 -4.11 -0.93 -26.97
C TYR A 617 -3.91 -0.22 -28.31
N ALA A 618 -4.64 0.88 -28.56
CA ALA A 618 -4.60 1.58 -29.84
C ALA A 618 -3.19 2.14 -30.17
N THR A 619 -2.48 2.63 -29.16
CA THR A 619 -1.13 3.20 -29.25
C THR A 619 -0.11 2.13 -29.58
N LEU A 620 -0.22 0.94 -28.97
CA LEU A 620 0.61 -0.22 -29.31
C LEU A 620 0.44 -0.61 -30.78
N LEU A 621 -0.81 -0.78 -31.22
CA LEU A 621 -1.13 -1.16 -32.59
C LEU A 621 -0.62 -0.12 -33.59
N ARG A 622 -0.71 1.17 -33.24
CA ARG A 622 -0.13 2.26 -34.05
C ARG A 622 1.40 2.22 -34.06
N ALA A 623 2.03 1.99 -32.91
CA ALA A 623 3.48 1.87 -32.77
C ALA A 623 4.06 0.73 -33.63
N MET A 624 3.38 -0.42 -33.65
CA MET A 624 3.71 -1.57 -34.49
C MET A 624 3.67 -1.20 -35.98
N GLN A 625 2.61 -0.48 -36.40
CA GLN A 625 2.47 -0.02 -37.77
C GLN A 625 3.58 0.96 -38.19
N VAL A 626 3.87 1.98 -37.37
CA VAL A 626 4.83 3.04 -37.76
C VAL A 626 6.29 2.59 -37.69
N SER A 627 6.61 1.61 -36.85
CA SER A 627 7.95 1.02 -36.75
C SER A 627 8.23 -0.05 -37.81
N GLY A 628 7.20 -0.52 -38.54
CA GLY A 628 7.32 -1.69 -39.40
C GLY A 628 7.60 -2.97 -38.61
N PHE A 629 7.11 -3.06 -37.36
CA PHE A 629 6.99 -4.29 -36.58
C PHE A 629 5.51 -4.72 -36.57
N ASP A 630 4.95 -4.83 -37.78
CA ASP A 630 3.55 -5.18 -38.02
C ASP A 630 3.35 -6.70 -38.06
N GLU A 631 2.17 -7.15 -38.50
CA GLU A 631 1.86 -8.58 -38.58
C GLU A 631 2.78 -9.37 -39.51
N GLU A 632 3.33 -8.75 -40.55
CA GLU A 632 4.22 -9.42 -41.48
C GLU A 632 5.58 -9.67 -40.82
N GLU A 633 6.15 -8.65 -40.16
CA GLU A 633 7.36 -8.82 -39.37
C GLU A 633 7.13 -9.80 -38.21
N LEU A 634 5.99 -9.71 -37.52
CA LEU A 634 5.64 -10.67 -36.48
C LEU A 634 5.55 -12.10 -37.02
N ALA A 635 4.91 -12.32 -38.17
CA ALA A 635 4.82 -13.63 -38.80
C ALA A 635 6.20 -14.17 -39.24
N THR A 636 7.13 -13.29 -39.64
CA THR A 636 8.51 -13.70 -39.97
C THR A 636 9.36 -14.02 -38.74
N GLN A 637 9.09 -13.37 -37.61
CA GLN A 637 9.76 -13.61 -36.33
C GLN A 637 9.19 -14.83 -35.57
N ARG A 638 7.93 -15.19 -35.82
CA ARG A 638 7.17 -16.22 -35.10
C ARG A 638 7.55 -17.65 -35.52
N GLY A 639 7.29 -18.58 -34.60
CA GLY A 639 7.01 -19.97 -34.95
C GLY A 639 5.58 -20.10 -35.47
N ARG A 640 4.78 -20.97 -34.86
CA ARG A 640 3.33 -20.97 -35.13
C ARG A 640 2.64 -19.84 -34.37
N GLY A 641 2.97 -19.63 -33.08
CA GLY A 641 2.49 -18.48 -32.28
C GLY A 641 3.58 -17.80 -31.45
N GLY A 642 3.20 -16.96 -30.47
CA GLY A 642 4.12 -16.32 -29.53
C GLY A 642 3.43 -15.57 -28.39
N THR A 643 4.22 -14.90 -27.54
CA THR A 643 3.73 -14.07 -26.43
C THR A 643 4.06 -12.60 -26.65
N LEU A 644 3.05 -11.73 -26.59
CA LEU A 644 3.23 -10.29 -26.63
C LEU A 644 2.99 -9.69 -25.24
N PHE A 645 4.02 -9.11 -24.63
CA PHE A 645 3.83 -8.27 -23.46
C PHE A 645 3.34 -6.90 -23.95
N ALA A 646 2.04 -6.65 -23.87
CA ALA A 646 1.38 -5.53 -24.53
C ALA A 646 1.25 -4.33 -23.58
N PRO A 647 2.01 -3.24 -23.75
CA PRO A 647 1.79 -2.03 -22.97
C PRO A 647 0.44 -1.43 -23.35
N SER A 648 -0.35 -1.09 -22.34
CA SER A 648 -1.62 -0.37 -22.54
C SER A 648 -1.39 1.05 -23.08
N ASP A 649 -2.45 1.68 -23.56
CA ASP A 649 -2.42 3.10 -23.95
C ASP A 649 -1.96 3.99 -22.78
N GLN A 650 -2.32 3.64 -21.54
CA GLN A 650 -1.85 4.34 -20.35
C GLN A 650 -0.36 4.15 -20.08
N ALA A 651 0.19 2.98 -20.40
CA ALA A 651 1.63 2.70 -20.29
C ALA A 651 2.42 3.58 -21.28
N PHE A 652 1.96 3.66 -22.53
CA PHE A 652 2.55 4.56 -23.54
C PHE A 652 2.39 6.03 -23.15
N ALA A 653 1.22 6.46 -22.68
CA ALA A 653 0.99 7.82 -22.23
C ALA A 653 1.94 8.24 -21.09
N SER A 654 2.36 7.28 -20.25
CA SER A 654 3.28 7.53 -19.14
C SER A 654 4.73 7.81 -19.59
N LEU A 655 5.07 7.58 -20.87
CA LEU A 655 6.36 7.99 -21.44
C LEU A 655 6.48 9.51 -21.61
N GLY A 656 5.34 10.22 -21.69
CA GLY A 656 5.29 11.65 -21.99
C GLY A 656 5.29 11.96 -23.49
N PRO A 657 4.82 13.17 -23.87
CA PRO A 657 4.62 13.55 -25.27
C PRO A 657 5.93 13.56 -26.07
N ASP A 658 7.03 14.05 -25.50
CA ASP A 658 8.32 14.17 -26.20
C ASP A 658 8.87 12.80 -26.58
N ALA A 659 8.77 11.81 -25.68
CA ALA A 659 9.22 10.46 -25.95
C ALA A 659 8.33 9.75 -26.98
N LEU A 660 7.01 9.96 -26.93
CA LEU A 660 6.09 9.43 -27.92
C LEU A 660 6.36 10.03 -29.30
N GLN A 661 6.58 11.34 -29.37
CA GLN A 661 6.94 12.03 -30.61
C GLN A 661 8.26 11.49 -31.16
N PHE A 662 9.29 11.39 -30.33
CA PHE A 662 10.57 10.78 -30.72
C PHE A 662 10.35 9.37 -31.28
N LEU A 663 9.67 8.48 -30.57
CA LEU A 663 9.50 7.09 -30.99
C LEU A 663 8.67 6.93 -32.28
N THR A 664 7.71 7.80 -32.54
CA THR A 664 6.70 7.59 -33.61
C THR A 664 6.86 8.51 -34.82
N GLU A 665 7.44 9.69 -34.67
CA GLU A 665 7.57 10.68 -35.73
C GLU A 665 9.01 10.80 -36.24
N ASP A 666 10.00 10.70 -35.36
CA ASP A 666 11.42 10.84 -35.71
C ASP A 666 12.01 9.56 -36.35
N ASP A 667 12.86 9.73 -37.36
CA ASP A 667 13.43 8.59 -38.10
C ASP A 667 14.47 7.81 -37.29
N GLU A 668 15.23 8.47 -36.42
CA GLU A 668 16.12 7.81 -35.45
C GLU A 668 15.28 7.09 -34.40
N GLY A 669 14.27 7.76 -33.85
CA GLY A 669 13.40 7.20 -32.82
C GLY A 669 12.61 5.97 -33.24
N LYS A 670 12.22 5.85 -34.52
CA LYS A 670 11.58 4.64 -35.07
C LYS A 670 12.47 3.40 -34.98
N LEU A 671 13.80 3.55 -35.05
CA LEU A 671 14.74 2.44 -34.85
C LEU A 671 14.63 1.90 -33.42
N TYR A 672 14.63 2.79 -32.43
CA TYR A 672 14.43 2.45 -31.02
C TYR A 672 13.04 1.87 -30.76
N LEU A 673 12.00 2.39 -31.43
CA LEU A 673 10.65 1.84 -31.31
C LEU A 673 10.58 0.40 -31.82
N LYS A 674 11.20 0.08 -32.96
CA LYS A 674 11.27 -1.29 -33.48
C LYS A 674 12.02 -2.21 -32.50
N ALA A 675 13.11 -1.75 -31.89
CA ALA A 675 13.83 -2.51 -30.87
C ALA A 675 13.00 -2.72 -29.58
N LEU A 676 12.28 -1.70 -29.11
CA LEU A 676 11.33 -1.82 -28.00
C LEU A 676 10.28 -2.89 -28.29
N LEU A 677 9.64 -2.85 -29.46
CA LEU A 677 8.59 -3.81 -29.80
C LEU A 677 9.13 -5.24 -29.91
N LYS A 678 10.35 -5.42 -30.45
CA LYS A 678 11.07 -6.70 -30.42
C LYS A 678 11.33 -7.21 -29.00
N LEU A 679 11.63 -6.32 -28.05
CA LEU A 679 11.79 -6.70 -26.64
C LEU A 679 10.47 -7.19 -26.03
N HIS A 680 9.35 -6.57 -26.40
CA HIS A 680 8.03 -6.93 -25.88
C HIS A 680 7.48 -8.24 -26.48
N PHE A 681 8.10 -8.78 -27.53
CA PHE A 681 7.62 -9.97 -28.21
C PHE A 681 8.53 -11.17 -27.96
N CYS A 682 7.96 -12.27 -27.47
CA CYS A 682 8.63 -13.54 -27.24
C CYS A 682 8.15 -14.60 -28.26
N PRO A 683 8.92 -14.87 -29.33
CA PRO A 683 8.47 -15.72 -30.44
C PRO A 683 8.48 -17.22 -30.15
N ASP A 684 9.25 -17.68 -29.16
CA ASP A 684 9.51 -19.10 -28.96
C ASP A 684 8.54 -19.78 -27.98
N ASN A 685 7.70 -19.01 -27.30
CA ASN A 685 6.77 -19.52 -26.30
C ASN A 685 5.43 -18.81 -26.38
N THR A 686 4.33 -19.57 -26.35
CA THR A 686 3.00 -19.03 -26.01
C THR A 686 2.80 -19.26 -24.52
N PHE A 687 2.84 -18.18 -23.75
CA PHE A 687 2.90 -18.20 -22.29
C PHE A 687 1.59 -17.69 -21.69
N TYR A 688 0.90 -18.60 -21.02
CA TYR A 688 -0.25 -18.32 -20.19
C TYR A 688 0.14 -18.40 -18.71
N THR A 689 -0.64 -17.77 -17.82
CA THR A 689 -0.31 -17.67 -16.39
C THR A 689 -0.01 -18.99 -15.67
N ASN A 690 -0.52 -20.13 -16.14
CA ASN A 690 -0.28 -21.45 -15.56
C ASN A 690 0.24 -22.49 -16.58
N LEU A 691 0.46 -22.11 -17.85
CA LEU A 691 0.80 -23.06 -18.90
C LEU A 691 1.70 -22.41 -19.97
N ILE A 692 2.66 -23.16 -20.51
CA ILE A 692 3.63 -22.68 -21.50
C ILE A 692 3.71 -23.66 -22.66
N TRP A 693 3.53 -23.16 -23.89
CA TRP A 693 3.65 -23.95 -25.11
C TRP A 693 4.91 -23.52 -25.83
N PRO A 694 5.93 -24.40 -25.89
CA PRO A 694 7.13 -24.11 -26.63
C PRO A 694 6.83 -24.14 -28.14
N LYS A 695 7.69 -23.45 -28.89
CA LYS A 695 7.68 -23.44 -30.35
C LYS A 695 7.56 -24.86 -30.94
N ASN A 696 6.74 -24.98 -31.97
CA ASN A 696 6.45 -26.22 -32.71
C ASN A 696 5.86 -27.36 -31.85
N ASN A 697 5.24 -27.03 -30.71
CA ASN A 697 4.64 -28.02 -29.80
C ASN A 697 5.64 -29.12 -29.38
N SER A 698 6.92 -28.74 -29.20
CA SER A 698 8.01 -29.67 -28.85
C SER A 698 7.99 -30.15 -27.39
N GLY A 699 7.01 -29.68 -26.59
CA GLY A 699 6.82 -30.07 -25.20
C GLY A 699 5.98 -31.33 -25.06
N ALA A 700 6.10 -32.01 -23.92
CA ALA A 700 5.23 -33.12 -23.58
C ALA A 700 3.77 -32.63 -23.49
N ARG A 701 2.86 -33.26 -24.24
CA ARG A 701 1.42 -33.05 -24.13
C ARG A 701 1.01 -33.42 -22.71
N ARG A 702 0.51 -32.46 -21.93
CA ARG A 702 -0.09 -32.76 -20.63
C ARG A 702 -1.34 -33.59 -20.86
N THR A 703 -1.61 -34.53 -19.98
CA THR A 703 -2.75 -35.44 -19.99
C THR A 703 -3.55 -35.27 -18.71
N SER A 704 -4.73 -35.89 -18.63
CA SER A 704 -5.51 -35.96 -17.38
C SER A 704 -4.75 -36.63 -16.22
N ALA A 705 -3.65 -37.34 -16.49
CA ALA A 705 -2.80 -37.96 -15.47
C ALA A 705 -1.73 -37.01 -14.89
N ASP A 706 -1.44 -35.90 -15.57
CA ASP A 706 -0.43 -34.93 -15.15
C ASP A 706 -1.03 -33.97 -14.12
N ARG A 707 -0.77 -34.21 -12.83
CA ARG A 707 -1.24 -33.34 -11.74
C ARG A 707 -0.28 -32.18 -11.53
N ASP A 708 -0.71 -30.97 -11.89
CA ASP A 708 0.01 -29.74 -11.54
C ASP A 708 -0.09 -29.46 -10.04
N GLN A 709 1.01 -29.66 -9.30
CA GLN A 709 1.05 -29.55 -7.83
C GLN A 709 1.27 -28.12 -7.28
N VAL A 710 1.28 -27.08 -8.12
CA VAL A 710 1.52 -25.71 -7.61
C VAL A 710 0.20 -25.04 -7.20
N TYR A 711 -0.30 -25.44 -6.03
CA TYR A 711 -1.49 -24.85 -5.40
C TYR A 711 -1.18 -23.51 -4.70
N LYS A 712 0.09 -23.21 -4.41
CA LYS A 712 0.55 -22.02 -3.69
C LYS A 712 2.05 -21.80 -3.90
N GLY A 713 2.47 -20.56 -4.18
CA GLY A 713 3.90 -20.21 -4.21
C GLY A 713 4.27 -19.15 -5.23
N LYS A 714 5.56 -18.84 -5.30
CA LYS A 714 6.16 -17.94 -6.28
C LYS A 714 6.99 -18.75 -7.27
N MET A 715 6.80 -18.50 -8.56
CA MET A 715 7.58 -19.06 -9.66
C MET A 715 8.27 -17.92 -10.40
N GLY A 716 9.53 -18.15 -10.77
CA GLY A 716 10.30 -17.27 -11.64
C GLY A 716 10.68 -18.04 -12.90
N MET A 717 10.62 -17.39 -14.05
CA MET A 717 11.10 -17.94 -15.32
C MET A 717 11.65 -16.83 -16.20
N GLU A 718 12.43 -17.22 -17.21
CA GLU A 718 12.95 -16.29 -18.21
C GLU A 718 12.41 -16.65 -19.59
N LEU A 719 11.96 -15.65 -20.34
CA LEU A 719 11.53 -15.79 -21.72
C LEU A 719 12.49 -15.03 -22.65
N SER A 720 12.83 -15.65 -23.77
CA SER A 720 13.60 -14.99 -24.84
C SER A 720 12.68 -14.06 -25.65
N SER A 721 13.05 -12.78 -25.74
CA SER A 721 12.42 -11.81 -26.64
C SER A 721 12.97 -11.91 -28.07
N ALA A 722 12.35 -11.20 -29.01
CA ALA A 722 12.81 -11.07 -30.39
C ALA A 722 13.95 -10.04 -30.55
N LEU A 723 14.32 -9.31 -29.49
CA LEU A 723 15.42 -8.36 -29.52
C LEU A 723 16.76 -9.10 -29.43
N GLN A 724 17.56 -9.05 -30.50
CA GLN A 724 18.87 -9.70 -30.58
C GLN A 724 19.99 -8.71 -30.26
N GLY A 725 20.94 -9.10 -29.41
CA GLY A 725 22.19 -8.39 -29.16
C GLY A 725 23.41 -9.30 -29.39
N GLU A 726 24.60 -8.82 -29.03
CA GLU A 726 25.86 -9.56 -29.20
C GLU A 726 25.86 -10.93 -28.47
N ASP A 727 25.24 -11.00 -27.29
CA ASP A 727 25.13 -12.21 -26.47
C ASP A 727 23.86 -13.05 -26.78
N GLY A 728 23.15 -12.73 -27.87
CA GLY A 728 21.91 -13.38 -28.29
C GLY A 728 20.63 -12.66 -27.87
N ALA A 729 19.52 -13.40 -27.81
CA ALA A 729 18.19 -12.85 -27.53
C ALA A 729 18.07 -12.29 -26.11
N SER A 730 17.60 -11.05 -25.98
CA SER A 730 17.37 -10.39 -24.70
C SER A 730 16.31 -11.15 -23.88
N LYS A 731 16.58 -11.32 -22.59
CA LYS A 731 15.77 -12.13 -21.68
C LYS A 731 14.81 -11.25 -20.87
N LEU A 732 13.57 -11.71 -20.72
CA LEU A 732 12.57 -11.11 -19.85
C LEU A 732 12.36 -12.00 -18.63
N ALA A 733 12.55 -11.44 -17.43
CA ALA A 733 12.29 -12.13 -16.18
C ALA A 733 10.80 -12.02 -15.82
N VAL A 734 10.10 -13.16 -15.84
CA VAL A 734 8.69 -13.29 -15.47
C VAL A 734 8.61 -13.85 -14.06
N SER A 735 7.83 -13.18 -13.20
CA SER A 735 7.53 -13.64 -11.84
C SER A 735 6.03 -13.83 -11.68
N ILE A 736 5.63 -14.99 -11.15
CA ILE A 736 4.25 -15.38 -10.93
C ILE A 736 4.11 -15.73 -9.46
N THR A 737 3.16 -15.10 -8.76
CA THR A 737 2.77 -15.50 -7.40
C THR A 737 1.34 -16.00 -7.46
N ARG A 738 1.09 -17.20 -6.94
CA ARG A 738 -0.24 -17.83 -7.04
C ARG A 738 -0.67 -18.55 -5.77
N TYR A 739 -1.98 -18.64 -5.60
CA TYR A 739 -2.67 -19.49 -4.65
C TYR A 739 -3.97 -19.93 -5.33
N MET A 740 -4.11 -21.22 -5.60
CA MET A 740 -5.18 -21.76 -6.44
C MET A 740 -5.27 -20.96 -7.76
N SER A 741 -6.43 -20.40 -8.07
CA SER A 741 -6.69 -19.58 -9.27
C SER A 741 -6.41 -18.09 -9.09
N CYS A 742 -6.04 -17.62 -7.90
CA CYS A 742 -5.63 -16.24 -7.68
C CYS A 742 -4.16 -16.08 -8.10
N ILE A 743 -3.91 -15.23 -9.10
CA ILE A 743 -2.59 -15.08 -9.73
C ILE A 743 -2.22 -13.61 -9.84
N THR A 744 -1.02 -13.27 -9.37
CA THR A 744 -0.35 -11.99 -9.67
C THR A 744 0.92 -12.25 -10.46
N MET A 745 1.23 -11.37 -11.42
CA MET A 745 2.34 -11.58 -12.35
C MET A 745 3.04 -10.27 -12.71
N ALA A 746 4.36 -10.31 -12.86
CA ALA A 746 5.16 -9.17 -13.31
C ALA A 746 6.30 -9.58 -14.24
N VAL A 747 6.69 -8.69 -15.17
CA VAL A 747 7.72 -8.91 -16.19
C VAL A 747 8.73 -7.77 -16.16
N ASN A 748 10.00 -8.06 -15.89
CA ASN A 748 11.04 -7.02 -15.65
C ASN A 748 10.62 -5.92 -14.66
N SER A 749 9.74 -6.26 -13.70
CA SER A 749 9.05 -5.38 -12.74
C SER A 749 7.78 -4.66 -13.21
N ALA A 750 7.42 -4.72 -14.50
CA ALA A 750 6.11 -4.25 -14.98
C ALA A 750 5.01 -5.20 -14.49
N LEU A 751 3.99 -4.69 -13.78
CA LEU A 751 2.83 -5.49 -13.40
C LEU A 751 2.02 -5.88 -14.63
N VAL A 752 1.61 -7.14 -14.69
CA VAL A 752 0.62 -7.62 -15.65
C VAL A 752 -0.77 -7.31 -15.10
N VAL A 753 -1.44 -6.34 -15.73
CA VAL A 753 -2.76 -5.84 -15.34
C VAL A 753 -3.90 -6.54 -16.06
N GLU A 754 -3.61 -7.20 -17.19
CA GLU A 754 -4.57 -7.97 -17.94
C GLU A 754 -3.91 -9.27 -18.41
N GLN A 755 -4.42 -10.40 -17.93
CA GLN A 755 -3.77 -11.70 -18.12
C GLN A 755 -4.41 -12.49 -19.26
N ASP A 756 -3.59 -13.22 -20.00
CA ASP A 756 -4.01 -14.30 -20.91
C ASP A 756 -4.98 -13.85 -22.01
N ILE A 757 -4.69 -12.72 -22.68
CA ILE A 757 -5.46 -12.24 -23.84
C ILE A 757 -5.15 -13.14 -25.05
N GLY A 758 -5.98 -14.16 -25.27
CA GLY A 758 -5.78 -15.13 -26.35
C GLY A 758 -6.18 -14.62 -27.74
N GLY A 759 -5.31 -14.83 -28.72
CA GLY A 759 -5.61 -14.80 -30.15
C GLY A 759 -5.38 -16.18 -30.77
N ASN A 760 -5.80 -16.38 -32.03
CA ASN A 760 -5.54 -17.65 -32.73
C ASN A 760 -4.06 -17.85 -33.10
N ASP A 761 -3.25 -16.81 -32.98
CA ASP A 761 -1.85 -16.71 -33.37
C ASP A 761 -0.89 -16.40 -32.20
N GLY A 762 -1.38 -16.47 -30.96
CA GLY A 762 -0.58 -16.20 -29.77
C GLY A 762 -1.40 -15.70 -28.58
N VAL A 763 -0.70 -15.18 -27.58
CA VAL A 763 -1.29 -14.62 -26.36
C VAL A 763 -0.63 -13.28 -26.05
N ALA A 764 -1.43 -12.33 -25.55
CA ALA A 764 -0.91 -11.11 -24.97
C ALA A 764 -1.07 -11.07 -23.45
N GLN A 765 -0.09 -10.49 -22.79
CA GLN A 765 -0.12 -10.14 -21.37
C GLN A 765 -0.09 -8.62 -21.30
N GLY A 766 -1.19 -8.00 -20.89
CA GLY A 766 -1.31 -6.55 -20.77
C GLY A 766 -0.49 -6.02 -19.60
N ILE A 767 0.45 -5.11 -19.86
CA ILE A 767 1.36 -4.56 -18.86
C ILE A 767 1.16 -3.06 -18.64
N GLN A 768 1.46 -2.60 -17.42
CA GLN A 768 1.26 -1.21 -17.01
C GLN A 768 2.40 -0.25 -17.41
N ASP A 769 3.56 -0.79 -17.79
CA ASP A 769 4.77 -0.03 -18.13
C ASP A 769 5.36 -0.50 -19.47
N VAL A 770 6.17 0.35 -20.12
CA VAL A 770 6.97 -0.05 -21.30
C VAL A 770 8.27 -0.68 -20.82
N LEU A 771 8.58 -1.88 -21.31
CA LEU A 771 9.75 -2.66 -20.92
C LEU A 771 11.06 -2.07 -21.46
N LEU A 772 12.13 -2.25 -20.68
CA LEU A 772 13.52 -2.11 -21.09
C LEU A 772 14.29 -3.43 -20.79
N PRO A 773 15.45 -3.68 -21.45
CA PRO A 773 16.22 -4.91 -21.22
C PRO A 773 16.60 -5.15 -19.75
N ARG A 774 16.68 -4.08 -18.93
CA ARG A 774 16.91 -4.13 -17.48
C ARG A 774 15.97 -3.18 -16.76
N GLY A 775 14.68 -3.52 -16.69
CA GLY A 775 13.65 -2.78 -15.96
C GLY A 775 12.52 -2.27 -16.85
N THR A 776 11.97 -1.11 -16.50
CA THR A 776 10.85 -0.46 -17.20
C THR A 776 11.07 1.04 -17.31
N VAL A 777 10.32 1.71 -18.18
CA VAL A 777 10.15 3.16 -18.16
C VAL A 777 8.93 3.49 -17.28
N GLY A 778 9.16 3.82 -16.01
CA GLY A 778 8.11 4.18 -15.04
C GLY A 778 7.84 5.69 -14.92
N LYS A 779 6.71 6.05 -14.30
CA LYS A 779 6.27 7.44 -14.05
C LYS A 779 7.34 8.26 -13.30
N GLY A 780 7.62 9.48 -13.78
CA GLY A 780 8.46 10.47 -13.09
C GLY A 780 9.91 10.60 -13.58
N SER A 781 10.29 9.95 -14.69
CA SER A 781 11.63 10.11 -15.27
C SER A 781 11.76 11.45 -16.00
N GLN A 782 12.72 12.30 -15.58
CA GLN A 782 12.98 13.60 -16.23
C GLN A 782 13.61 13.47 -17.63
N ASP A 783 14.24 12.34 -17.96
CA ASP A 783 14.80 12.06 -19.29
C ASP A 783 14.42 10.65 -19.76
N VAL A 784 13.25 10.53 -20.41
CA VAL A 784 12.76 9.24 -20.95
C VAL A 784 13.50 8.85 -22.23
N VAL A 785 13.75 9.81 -23.13
CA VAL A 785 14.41 9.56 -24.42
C VAL A 785 15.84 9.07 -24.20
N GLY A 786 16.63 9.75 -23.36
CA GLY A 786 18.00 9.34 -23.07
C GLY A 786 18.09 7.94 -22.45
N LYS A 787 17.14 7.57 -21.59
CA LYS A 787 17.06 6.21 -21.02
C LYS A 787 16.77 5.14 -22.08
N ILE A 788 15.80 5.39 -22.96
CA ILE A 788 15.49 4.47 -24.06
C ILE A 788 16.71 4.31 -24.96
N LYS A 789 17.36 5.43 -25.31
CA LYS A 789 18.58 5.40 -26.12
C LYS A 789 19.67 4.59 -25.45
N ALA A 790 20.02 4.91 -24.21
CA ALA A 790 21.08 4.22 -23.47
C ALA A 790 20.82 2.71 -23.32
N ALA A 791 19.56 2.32 -23.08
CA ALA A 791 19.19 0.93 -22.86
C ALA A 791 19.20 0.08 -24.15
N LEU A 792 18.90 0.68 -25.29
CA LEU A 792 18.69 -0.03 -26.55
C LEU A 792 19.79 0.18 -27.59
N GLN A 793 20.66 1.19 -27.40
CA GLN A 793 21.80 1.42 -28.29
C GLN A 793 22.63 0.18 -28.60
N PRO A 794 22.87 -0.76 -27.65
CA PRO A 794 23.61 -1.99 -27.95
C PRO A 794 22.91 -2.97 -28.90
N PHE A 795 21.66 -2.71 -29.27
CA PHE A 795 20.81 -3.59 -30.09
C PHE A 795 20.41 -2.98 -31.44
N LEU A 796 20.88 -1.77 -31.73
CA LEU A 796 20.70 -1.04 -33.00
C LEU A 796 22.02 -1.04 -33.76
#